data_AF-A0A9D6MA44-F1
#
_entry.id   AF-A0A9D6MA44-F1
#
_cell.length_a   1.000
_cell.length_b   1.000
_cell.length_c   1.000
_cell.angle_alpha   90.00
_cell.angle_beta   90.00
_cell.angle_gamma   90.00
#
_symmetry.space_group_name_H-M   'P 1'
#
loop_
_entity.id
_entity.type
_entity.pdbx_description
1 polymer ?
#
loop_
_entity_poly.entity_id
_entity_poly.type
_entity_poly.pdbx_seq_one_letter_code
_entity_poly.pdbx_strand_id
1 'polypeptide(L)'
;MMNPTLIWAFLISLALTWPGIYIFRRFVPRWGLVDVPNERSSHTRPVPRAGGVVFVVVVPIVALGWAWANGLRLDRGDWALLAGGWFVALVSLIDDWRGLSARTRLLAQAWAAGAVILFAGYVRGVAVEGLGLLHWGALGIPLTFIWIIGLTNAYNFMDGIDGLAAGQAVIAGAAAAWLANSFGASWLAIFTASLAGGALGFWLHNYPPARVFMGDVGSIWLGFTFAGFAVVYTQPEKPGMPIGVWVILLSPFILDAGLTLARRVLRGEPVWQAHRTHFYQRLVTFGWPHWWVMGLYLALAVVLAALSVVHFGLHRLSFLTLAVFGLTTFAAIVLLVWRIEFSAAQLAARGKGPATRDAHWQFVRRAGIYLLADAVIVAISYYAALLIRFSGGIPPLYYEAWRAGVWAIALVHLTVNAAFGIYSRIWRYASAPDALIVGEATLVSAAVLIGGEVLLEPVRTIPLTLIGLGAFFSMAGFTALRYRWRLFAEINRRWQAQPEGRRINTLIVGAGESGQALSWQLQNRRKGEQFRVVGFVDDDPAKIGMNLHGVRIVGGRDDIPRLVETQAVELIIFAITAISGQEFREMLAICQGTPAQIKIAPDVFEGLEAVAASPLVRDVTVEDLLGRSATEIDLAACRSLIAGRVVMVTGGAGSIGAELCRQIADLRPSLLVAVDVNETGLYDLDLEIDLPRAARRTASPFTPWIADTTDARQMRAVFEAHRPQIIFHAAAYKHVPLMEAFPCAALRVNTRGTFVVAELAREFGVERFVLVSTDKAVNPANVMGATKRLGELLMLAAGEASPTTRFTAVRFGNVLNSRGSVVPRFQRQIDAGGPLTVTHPEIDRYFMSLPEAVRLIVQAATLTQGGDLYMLDMGESIRITDLAERMIRLRGLRPGVDIAVEYTGLRPGEKLHEELISAFETRVSTAHPNIYRIVAGPDAPPRPSFAALRDFVESLGGEESPAELNRLWALIGCDLPPIGSHSPDGRQAAALDAPR
;
A
#
# COMPACT_ATOMS: atom_id res chain seq x y z
N MET A 1 10.03 57.26 -22.39
CA MET A 1 11.34 57.49 -21.73
C MET A 1 11.12 57.52 -20.23
N MET A 2 11.96 56.85 -19.44
CA MET A 2 11.80 56.78 -17.99
C MET A 2 12.10 58.16 -17.38
N ASN A 3 11.18 58.69 -16.58
CA ASN A 3 11.33 60.01 -15.96
C ASN A 3 12.55 59.99 -15.01
N PRO A 4 13.59 60.82 -15.23
CA PRO A 4 14.82 60.81 -14.42
C PRO A 4 14.56 61.05 -12.93
N THR A 5 13.49 61.80 -12.59
CA THR A 5 13.04 62.02 -11.22
C THR A 5 12.76 60.69 -10.49
N LEU A 6 12.17 59.71 -11.17
CA LEU A 6 11.84 58.41 -10.57
C LEU A 6 13.11 57.58 -10.27
N ILE A 7 14.09 57.63 -11.17
CA ILE A 7 15.38 56.97 -10.99
C ILE A 7 16.09 57.56 -9.77
N TRP A 8 16.15 58.88 -9.67
CA TRP A 8 16.79 59.54 -8.54
C TRP A 8 16.03 59.34 -7.23
N ALA A 9 14.69 59.39 -7.25
CA ALA A 9 13.85 59.10 -6.09
C ALA A 9 14.11 57.68 -5.55
N PHE A 10 14.28 56.70 -6.44
CA PHE A 10 14.67 55.32 -6.10
C PHE A 10 16.09 55.26 -5.52
N LEU A 11 17.09 55.79 -6.24
CA LEU A 11 18.50 55.70 -5.88
C LEU A 11 18.81 56.41 -4.56
N ILE A 12 18.22 57.59 -4.31
CA ILE A 12 18.42 58.34 -3.07
C ILE A 12 17.78 57.60 -1.89
N SER A 13 16.56 57.08 -2.06
CA SER A 13 15.89 56.30 -1.01
C SER A 13 16.69 55.03 -0.65
N LEU A 14 17.24 54.35 -1.66
CA LEU A 14 18.16 53.22 -1.48
C LEU A 14 19.43 53.64 -0.73
N ALA A 15 20.09 54.71 -1.18
CA ALA A 15 21.35 55.21 -0.63
C ALA A 15 21.22 55.71 0.81
N LEU A 16 20.05 56.19 1.23
CA LEU A 16 19.77 56.59 2.61
C LEU A 16 19.35 55.39 3.48
N THR A 17 18.50 54.51 2.95
CA THR A 17 17.97 53.38 3.72
C THR A 17 19.02 52.32 3.99
N TRP A 18 19.84 51.95 3.00
CA TRP A 18 20.84 50.88 3.15
C TRP A 18 21.84 51.12 4.31
N PRO A 19 22.58 52.25 4.36
CA PRO A 19 23.43 52.56 5.51
C PRO A 19 22.61 52.88 6.78
N GLY A 20 21.42 53.47 6.64
CA GLY A 20 20.53 53.74 7.77
C GLY A 20 20.16 52.47 8.54
N ILE A 21 19.83 51.38 7.83
CA ILE A 21 19.55 50.06 8.42
C ILE A 21 20.80 49.46 9.05
N TYR A 22 21.97 49.61 8.42
CA TYR A 22 23.23 49.15 8.98
C TYR A 22 23.53 49.80 10.34
N ILE A 23 23.28 51.11 10.46
CA ILE A 23 23.44 51.86 11.72
C ILE A 23 22.38 51.40 12.70
N PHE A 24 21.11 51.42 12.31
CA PHE A 24 19.96 51.07 13.16
C PHE A 24 20.16 49.72 13.85
N ARG A 25 20.46 48.64 13.11
CA ARG A 25 20.63 47.29 13.67
C ARG A 25 21.77 47.15 14.69
N ARG A 26 22.74 48.08 14.72
CA ARG A 26 23.84 48.08 15.71
C ARG A 26 23.44 48.70 17.04
N PHE A 27 22.53 49.68 17.03
CA PHE A 27 22.12 50.41 18.23
C PHE A 27 20.86 49.84 18.86
N VAL A 28 19.94 49.32 18.05
CA VAL A 28 18.64 48.78 18.47
C VAL A 28 18.71 47.70 19.55
N PRO A 29 19.70 46.79 19.58
CA PRO A 29 19.84 45.86 20.70
C PRO A 29 19.98 46.53 22.07
N ARG A 30 20.52 47.76 22.14
CA ARG A 30 20.63 48.53 23.40
C ARG A 30 19.28 49.04 23.89
N TRP A 31 18.25 49.04 23.05
CA TRP A 31 16.90 49.50 23.37
C TRP A 31 15.94 48.34 23.68
N GLY A 32 16.44 47.10 23.72
CA GLY A 32 15.62 45.91 24.01
C GLY A 32 14.75 45.43 22.84
N LEU A 33 14.88 46.03 21.66
CA LEU A 33 14.14 45.68 20.43
C LEU A 33 14.83 44.52 19.69
N VAL A 34 14.84 43.34 20.31
CA VAL A 34 15.46 42.12 19.76
C VAL A 34 14.45 40.98 19.81
N ASP A 35 14.30 40.27 18.69
CA ASP A 35 13.49 39.05 18.64
C ASP A 35 14.33 37.84 19.04
N VAL A 36 13.98 37.22 20.17
CA VAL A 36 14.71 36.08 20.75
C VAL A 36 14.06 34.78 20.27
N PRO A 37 14.84 33.83 19.72
CA PRO A 37 14.31 32.56 19.24
C PRO A 37 13.48 31.82 20.29
N ASN A 38 12.28 31.38 19.92
CA ASN A 38 11.42 30.49 20.69
C ASN A 38 11.06 29.25 19.84
N GLU A 39 10.30 28.31 20.41
CA GLU A 39 9.87 27.08 19.71
C GLU A 39 9.08 27.33 18.40
N ARG A 40 8.60 28.56 18.20
CA ARG A 40 7.84 29.00 17.01
C ARG A 40 8.68 29.84 16.05
N SER A 41 9.91 30.22 16.41
CA SER A 41 10.82 31.03 15.61
C SER A 41 11.45 30.22 14.47
N SER A 42 11.65 30.86 13.31
CA SER A 42 12.33 30.27 12.15
C SER A 42 13.84 30.58 12.13
N HIS A 43 14.31 31.44 13.04
CA HIS A 43 15.70 31.82 13.26
C HIS A 43 16.28 31.15 14.51
N THR A 44 17.61 30.95 14.51
CA THR A 44 18.33 30.26 15.59
C THR A 44 19.17 31.19 16.48
N ARG A 45 19.27 32.48 16.13
CA ARG A 45 20.06 33.49 16.84
C ARG A 45 19.22 34.73 17.10
N PRO A 46 19.40 35.49 18.20
CA PRO A 46 18.69 36.75 18.40
C PRO A 46 18.90 37.72 17.22
N VAL A 47 17.82 38.29 16.69
CA VAL A 47 17.85 39.22 15.54
C VAL A 47 17.22 40.56 15.93
N PRO A 48 17.85 41.71 15.62
CA PRO A 48 17.23 43.02 15.85
C PRO A 48 15.88 43.15 15.12
N ARG A 49 14.86 43.70 15.79
CA ARG A 49 13.50 43.91 15.24
C ARG A 49 13.26 45.40 14.93
N ALA A 50 12.14 45.71 14.28
CA ALA A 50 11.69 47.07 13.96
C ALA A 50 12.58 47.82 12.95
N GLY A 51 13.31 47.10 12.10
CA GLY A 51 14.12 47.69 11.03
C GLY A 51 13.29 48.52 10.04
N GLY A 52 11.98 48.30 9.97
CA GLY A 52 11.07 49.07 9.13
C GLY A 52 11.07 50.57 9.39
N VAL A 53 11.38 51.00 10.61
CA VAL A 53 11.42 52.43 11.01
C VAL A 53 12.23 53.28 10.02
N VAL A 54 13.36 52.78 9.54
CA VAL A 54 14.24 53.56 8.66
C VAL A 54 13.55 53.91 7.35
N PHE A 55 12.95 52.95 6.65
CA PHE A 55 12.28 53.26 5.37
C PHE A 55 10.91 53.92 5.55
N VAL A 56 10.22 53.69 6.67
CA VAL A 56 8.97 54.42 7.02
C VAL A 56 9.23 55.93 7.14
N VAL A 57 10.43 56.34 7.56
CA VAL A 57 10.84 57.74 7.66
C VAL A 57 11.46 58.24 6.35
N VAL A 58 12.41 57.49 5.78
CA VAL A 58 13.16 57.91 4.59
C VAL A 58 12.26 58.04 3.36
N VAL A 59 11.36 57.07 3.13
CA VAL A 59 10.55 57.04 1.89
C VAL A 59 9.63 58.26 1.76
N PRO A 60 8.80 58.62 2.76
CA PRO A 60 7.97 59.83 2.65
C PRO A 60 8.78 61.11 2.55
N ILE A 61 9.91 61.24 3.25
CA ILE A 61 10.77 62.44 3.20
C ILE A 61 11.34 62.63 1.79
N VAL A 62 11.90 61.57 1.21
CA VAL A 62 12.45 61.62 -0.16
C VAL A 62 11.34 61.92 -1.17
N ALA A 63 10.18 61.27 -1.03
CA ALA A 63 9.04 61.50 -1.92
C ALA A 63 8.53 62.95 -1.83
N LEU A 64 8.34 63.49 -0.62
CA LEU A 64 7.90 64.87 -0.39
C LEU A 64 8.92 65.90 -0.89
N GLY A 65 10.22 65.64 -0.71
CA GLY A 65 11.28 66.49 -1.24
C GLY A 65 11.23 66.59 -2.76
N TRP A 66 11.04 65.46 -3.44
CA TRP A 66 10.85 65.45 -4.90
C TRP A 66 9.52 66.05 -5.33
N ALA A 67 8.44 65.85 -4.58
CA ALA A 67 7.15 66.48 -4.85
C ALA A 67 7.26 68.01 -4.78
N TRP A 68 7.91 68.54 -3.75
CA TRP A 68 8.17 69.97 -3.60
C TRP A 68 9.06 70.50 -4.73
N ALA A 69 10.16 69.79 -5.06
CA ALA A 69 11.08 70.18 -6.13
C ALA A 69 10.41 70.19 -7.53
N ASN A 70 9.37 69.38 -7.74
CA ASN A 70 8.60 69.32 -8.99
C ASN A 70 7.30 70.14 -8.92
N GLY A 71 7.07 70.93 -7.85
CA GLY A 71 5.87 71.76 -7.70
C GLY A 71 4.55 70.98 -7.57
N LEU A 72 4.60 69.70 -7.17
CA LEU A 72 3.43 68.85 -7.01
C LEU A 72 2.66 69.24 -5.74
N ARG A 73 1.35 69.43 -5.87
CA ARG A 73 0.44 69.67 -4.73
C ARG A 73 -0.29 68.39 -4.36
N LEU A 74 -0.16 67.98 -3.11
CA LEU A 74 -0.89 66.85 -2.53
C LEU A 74 -2.28 67.31 -2.10
N ASP A 75 -3.28 66.47 -2.31
CA ASP A 75 -4.65 66.74 -1.85
C ASP A 75 -4.95 66.14 -0.47
N ARG A 76 -6.19 66.32 0.00
CA ARG A 76 -6.64 65.83 1.31
C ARG A 76 -6.52 64.31 1.44
N GLY A 77 -6.71 63.56 0.35
CA GLY A 77 -6.59 62.11 0.34
C GLY A 77 -5.13 61.66 0.48
N ASP A 78 -4.20 62.30 -0.24
CA ASP A 78 -2.77 62.03 -0.14
C ASP A 78 -2.24 62.32 1.27
N TRP A 79 -2.65 63.45 1.86
CA TRP A 79 -2.29 63.81 3.23
C TRP A 79 -2.89 62.87 4.28
N ALA A 80 -4.14 62.45 4.11
CA ALA A 80 -4.78 61.46 4.99
C ALA A 80 -4.07 60.12 4.95
N LEU A 81 -3.60 59.69 3.77
CA LEU A 81 -2.82 58.46 3.62
C LEU A 81 -1.44 58.55 4.29
N LEU A 82 -0.72 59.65 4.12
CA LEU A 82 0.58 59.87 4.78
C LEU A 82 0.45 59.91 6.30
N ALA A 83 -0.49 60.71 6.82
CA ALA A 83 -0.73 60.84 8.25
C ALA A 83 -1.24 59.53 8.86
N GLY A 84 -2.17 58.85 8.20
CA GLY A 84 -2.66 57.53 8.60
C GLY A 84 -1.56 56.48 8.61
N GLY A 85 -0.68 56.49 7.60
CA GLY A 85 0.47 55.59 7.51
C GLY A 85 1.43 55.79 8.69
N TRP A 86 1.85 57.02 8.97
CA TRP A 86 2.70 57.31 10.13
C TRP A 86 2.02 56.99 11.47
N PHE A 87 0.72 57.27 11.61
CA PHE A 87 -0.03 56.91 12.81
C PHE A 87 0.00 55.40 13.06
N VAL A 88 -0.32 54.60 12.04
CA VAL A 88 -0.31 53.13 12.16
C VAL A 88 1.12 52.62 12.40
N ALA A 89 2.14 53.18 11.73
CA ALA A 89 3.53 52.82 11.98
C ALA A 89 3.97 53.13 13.42
N LEU A 90 3.56 54.27 13.98
CA LEU A 90 3.86 54.64 15.37
C LEU A 90 3.22 53.64 16.36
N VAL A 91 1.94 53.30 16.15
CA VAL A 91 1.24 52.30 16.98
C VAL A 91 1.92 50.93 16.87
N SER A 92 2.30 50.53 15.66
CA SER A 92 3.02 49.26 15.42
C SER A 92 4.44 49.25 15.98
N LEU A 93 5.13 50.39 16.06
CA LEU A 93 6.42 50.49 16.74
C LEU A 93 6.28 50.31 18.25
N ILE A 94 5.20 50.84 18.84
CA ILE A 94 4.86 50.61 20.24
C ILE A 94 4.55 49.13 20.47
N ASP A 95 3.84 48.47 19.54
CA ASP A 95 3.59 47.03 19.56
C ASP A 95 4.89 46.21 19.53
N ASP A 96 5.79 46.52 18.59
CA ASP A 96 7.11 45.89 18.49
C ASP A 96 7.93 46.04 19.80
N TRP A 97 7.70 47.09 20.58
CA TRP A 97 8.42 47.36 21.83
C TRP A 97 7.77 46.73 23.08
N ARG A 98 6.46 46.88 23.26
CA ARG A 98 5.76 46.53 24.52
C ARG A 98 4.71 45.43 24.38
N GLY A 99 4.33 45.07 23.14
CA GLY A 99 3.23 44.16 22.87
C GLY A 99 1.86 44.80 23.16
N LEU A 100 1.06 45.00 22.12
CA LEU A 100 -0.29 45.52 22.19
C LEU A 100 -1.31 44.40 21.92
N SER A 101 -2.53 44.57 22.45
CA SER A 101 -3.62 43.66 22.16
C SER A 101 -4.03 43.73 20.69
N ALA A 102 -4.46 42.60 20.10
CA ALA A 102 -4.97 42.57 18.73
C ALA A 102 -6.12 43.57 18.50
N ARG A 103 -6.95 43.82 19.52
CA ARG A 103 -8.05 44.80 19.47
C ARG A 103 -7.52 46.23 19.32
N THR A 104 -6.51 46.60 20.11
CA THR A 104 -5.88 47.94 20.05
C THR A 104 -5.29 48.21 18.67
N ARG A 105 -4.61 47.21 18.09
CA ARG A 105 -4.00 47.31 16.76
C ARG A 105 -5.06 47.47 15.67
N LEU A 106 -6.10 46.64 15.70
CA LEU A 106 -7.22 46.74 14.75
C LEU A 106 -7.99 48.05 14.88
N LEU A 107 -8.19 48.59 16.09
CA LEU A 107 -8.81 49.89 16.29
C LEU A 107 -7.97 51.02 15.68
N ALA A 108 -6.64 51.01 15.87
CA ALA A 108 -5.77 52.01 15.25
C ALA A 108 -5.81 51.93 13.71
N GLN A 109 -5.77 50.72 13.14
CA GLN A 109 -5.93 50.51 11.69
C GLN A 109 -7.29 50.98 11.20
N ALA A 110 -8.37 50.71 11.94
CA ALA A 110 -9.73 51.14 11.60
C ALA A 110 -9.88 52.66 11.60
N TRP A 111 -9.29 53.36 12.58
CA TRP A 111 -9.25 54.82 12.61
C TRP A 111 -8.51 55.41 11.41
N ALA A 112 -7.33 54.87 11.08
CA ALA A 112 -6.57 55.32 9.91
C ALA A 112 -7.30 55.04 8.59
N ALA A 113 -7.92 53.86 8.45
CA ALA A 113 -8.73 53.51 7.27
C ALA A 113 -9.96 54.43 7.14
N GLY A 114 -10.64 54.71 8.25
CA GLY A 114 -11.77 55.64 8.29
C GLY A 114 -11.37 57.06 7.87
N ALA A 115 -10.21 57.55 8.31
CA ALA A 115 -9.68 58.83 7.87
C ALA A 115 -9.40 58.86 6.36
N VAL A 116 -8.78 57.82 5.80
CA VAL A 116 -8.58 57.71 4.35
C VAL A 116 -9.92 57.72 3.61
N ILE A 117 -10.92 56.97 4.07
CA ILE A 117 -12.25 56.95 3.45
C ILE A 117 -12.93 58.33 3.52
N LEU A 118 -12.82 59.02 4.65
CA LEU A 118 -13.43 60.33 4.86
C LEU A 118 -12.82 61.42 3.97
N PHE A 119 -11.50 61.42 3.79
CA PHE A 119 -10.77 62.48 3.10
C PHE A 119 -10.43 62.17 1.64
N ALA A 120 -10.31 60.89 1.26
CA ALA A 120 -10.06 60.45 -0.11
C ALA A 120 -11.31 59.89 -0.79
N GLY A 121 -12.36 59.52 -0.05
CA GLY A 121 -13.51 58.81 -0.60
C GLY A 121 -13.34 57.29 -0.57
N TYR A 122 -14.25 56.58 -1.24
CA TYR A 122 -14.31 55.12 -1.25
C TYR A 122 -14.50 54.60 -2.68
N VAL A 123 -14.26 53.30 -2.88
CA VAL A 123 -14.40 52.66 -4.20
C VAL A 123 -15.90 52.50 -4.51
N ARG A 124 -16.41 53.31 -5.45
CA ARG A 124 -17.85 53.33 -5.81
C ARG A 124 -18.27 52.22 -6.78
N GLY A 125 -17.29 51.59 -7.42
CA GLY A 125 -17.50 50.51 -8.36
C GLY A 125 -16.18 50.05 -8.96
N VAL A 126 -16.21 48.92 -9.66
CA VAL A 126 -15.04 48.36 -10.35
C VAL A 126 -15.38 48.20 -11.82
N ALA A 127 -14.54 48.80 -12.67
CA ALA A 127 -14.62 48.59 -14.10
C ALA A 127 -14.11 47.18 -14.41
N VAL A 128 -14.98 46.35 -14.98
CA VAL A 128 -14.65 45.02 -15.45
C VAL A 128 -14.75 45.01 -16.96
N GLU A 129 -13.66 44.60 -17.62
CA GLU A 129 -13.63 44.47 -19.08
C GLU A 129 -14.74 43.51 -19.53
N GLY A 130 -15.53 43.91 -20.53
CA GLY A 130 -16.70 43.15 -21.01
C GLY A 130 -18.02 43.34 -20.25
N LEU A 131 -17.97 43.69 -18.96
CA LEU A 131 -19.17 43.88 -18.11
C LEU A 131 -19.47 45.35 -17.76
N GLY A 132 -18.57 46.27 -18.11
CA GLY A 132 -18.71 47.69 -17.81
C GLY A 132 -18.42 48.01 -16.34
N LEU A 133 -18.87 49.18 -15.87
CA LEU A 133 -18.67 49.61 -14.49
C LEU A 133 -19.72 48.96 -13.57
N LEU A 134 -19.27 48.03 -12.72
CA LEU A 134 -20.11 47.46 -11.67
C LEU A 134 -20.21 48.45 -10.51
N HIS A 135 -21.39 49.06 -10.33
CA HIS A 135 -21.62 50.08 -9.31
C HIS A 135 -21.99 49.43 -7.97
N TRP A 136 -21.29 49.81 -6.90
CA TRP A 136 -21.50 49.28 -5.55
C TRP A 136 -22.28 50.23 -4.63
N GLY A 137 -22.49 51.49 -5.03
CA GLY A 137 -23.25 52.45 -4.24
C GLY A 137 -22.71 52.60 -2.81
N ALA A 138 -23.59 52.55 -1.80
CA ALA A 138 -23.20 52.66 -0.40
C ALA A 138 -22.38 51.45 0.11
N LEU A 139 -22.49 50.28 -0.52
CA LEU A 139 -21.70 49.08 -0.16
C LEU A 139 -20.20 49.27 -0.42
N GLY A 140 -19.83 50.25 -1.25
CA GLY A 140 -18.42 50.60 -1.47
C GLY A 140 -17.69 51.04 -0.20
N ILE A 141 -18.38 51.65 0.78
CA ILE A 141 -17.77 52.08 2.05
C ILE A 141 -17.25 50.89 2.87
N PRO A 142 -18.10 49.91 3.27
CA PRO A 142 -17.62 48.75 4.02
C PRO A 142 -16.64 47.90 3.22
N LEU A 143 -16.79 47.77 1.89
CA LEU A 143 -15.84 47.04 1.06
C LEU A 143 -14.45 47.71 1.01
N THR A 144 -14.41 49.04 0.92
CA THR A 144 -13.15 49.81 0.96
C THR A 144 -12.48 49.68 2.33
N PHE A 145 -13.27 49.72 3.41
CA PHE A 145 -12.77 49.52 4.76
C PHE A 145 -12.16 48.13 4.95
N ILE A 146 -12.86 47.08 4.49
CA ILE A 146 -12.38 45.71 4.50
C ILE A 146 -11.13 45.55 3.64
N TRP A 147 -11.06 46.21 2.48
CA TRP A 147 -9.87 46.21 1.62
C TRP A 147 -8.64 46.76 2.33
N ILE A 148 -8.75 47.96 2.94
CA ILE A 148 -7.62 48.59 3.62
C ILE A 148 -7.14 47.70 4.77
N ILE A 149 -8.03 47.33 5.70
CA ILE A 149 -7.65 46.53 6.87
C ILE A 149 -7.19 45.13 6.45
N GLY A 150 -7.88 44.50 5.51
CA GLY A 150 -7.58 43.16 5.03
C GLY A 150 -6.20 43.09 4.38
N LEU A 151 -5.88 44.01 3.48
CA LEU A 151 -4.58 44.05 2.82
C LEU A 151 -3.45 44.46 3.78
N THR A 152 -3.71 45.39 4.71
CA THR A 152 -2.76 45.72 5.79
C THR A 152 -2.37 44.49 6.60
N ASN A 153 -3.35 43.68 7.04
CA ASN A 153 -3.07 42.47 7.81
C ASN A 153 -2.51 41.34 6.97
N ALA A 154 -2.93 41.19 5.71
CA ALA A 154 -2.35 40.23 4.77
C ALA A 154 -0.84 40.47 4.59
N TYR A 155 -0.42 41.73 4.44
CA TYR A 155 1.00 42.07 4.34
C TYR A 155 1.77 41.75 5.63
N ASN A 156 1.17 42.00 6.80
CA ASN A 156 1.75 41.63 8.09
C ASN A 156 1.94 40.11 8.22
N PHE A 157 0.95 39.31 7.83
CA PHE A 157 1.05 37.84 7.89
C PHE A 157 2.15 37.27 7.01
N MET A 158 2.46 37.93 5.89
CA MET A 158 3.46 37.46 4.93
C MET A 158 4.90 37.84 5.31
N ASP A 159 5.12 38.68 6.33
CA ASP A 159 6.44 39.02 6.89
C ASP A 159 7.01 37.93 7.84
N GLY A 160 6.53 36.70 7.74
CA GLY A 160 7.06 35.59 8.57
C GLY A 160 8.22 34.80 7.95
N ILE A 161 8.79 35.25 6.82
CA ILE A 161 10.00 34.66 6.21
C ILE A 161 10.92 35.77 5.69
N ASP A 162 12.22 35.57 5.90
CA ASP A 162 13.30 36.48 5.48
C ASP A 162 13.16 36.91 4.01
N GLY A 163 13.17 38.22 3.77
CA GLY A 163 13.27 38.84 2.45
C GLY A 163 11.97 38.86 1.62
N LEU A 164 10.88 38.20 2.05
CA LEU A 164 9.67 38.08 1.25
C LEU A 164 8.86 39.39 1.18
N ALA A 165 8.47 39.96 2.33
CA ALA A 165 7.68 41.20 2.39
C ALA A 165 8.38 42.40 1.76
N ALA A 166 9.69 42.53 2.02
CA ALA A 166 10.52 43.57 1.42
C ALA A 166 10.72 43.36 -0.09
N GLY A 167 10.99 42.13 -0.54
CA GLY A 167 11.15 41.83 -1.96
C GLY A 167 9.85 42.08 -2.76
N GLN A 168 8.71 41.71 -2.19
CA GLN A 168 7.39 42.02 -2.75
C GLN A 168 7.19 43.54 -2.89
N ALA A 169 7.60 44.33 -1.89
CA ALA A 169 7.49 45.79 -1.92
C ALA A 169 8.39 46.42 -2.99
N VAL A 170 9.59 45.86 -3.23
CA VAL A 170 10.47 46.30 -4.33
C VAL A 170 9.78 46.08 -5.68
N ILE A 171 9.26 44.88 -5.92
CA ILE A 171 8.64 44.51 -7.21
C ILE A 171 7.35 45.29 -7.44
N ALA A 172 6.44 45.27 -6.46
CA ALA A 172 5.16 45.98 -6.56
C ALA A 172 5.36 47.50 -6.63
N GLY A 173 6.29 48.07 -5.85
CA GLY A 173 6.61 49.49 -5.88
C GLY A 173 7.21 49.94 -7.22
N ALA A 174 8.14 49.18 -7.80
CA ALA A 174 8.74 49.49 -9.10
C ALA A 174 7.71 49.42 -10.23
N ALA A 175 6.86 48.38 -10.25
CA ALA A 175 5.80 48.23 -11.23
C ALA A 175 4.71 49.31 -11.08
N ALA A 176 4.32 49.63 -9.85
CA ALA A 176 3.41 50.72 -9.56
C ALA A 176 4.00 52.07 -9.97
N ALA A 177 5.29 52.32 -9.77
CA ALA A 177 5.95 53.55 -10.20
C ALA A 177 5.91 53.72 -11.72
N TRP A 178 6.17 52.64 -12.46
CA TRP A 178 6.07 52.62 -13.92
C TRP A 178 4.64 52.93 -14.38
N LEU A 179 3.66 52.20 -13.85
CA LEU A 179 2.25 52.33 -14.24
C LEU A 179 1.69 53.70 -13.83
N ALA A 180 1.97 54.18 -12.62
CA ALA A 180 1.56 55.50 -12.18
C ALA A 180 2.13 56.60 -13.08
N ASN A 181 3.37 56.47 -13.54
CA ASN A 181 3.95 57.39 -14.51
C ASN A 181 3.25 57.33 -15.88
N SER A 182 2.85 56.14 -16.36
CA SER A 182 2.08 56.03 -17.61
C SER A 182 0.66 56.58 -17.50
N PHE A 183 0.05 56.52 -16.31
CA PHE A 183 -1.26 57.12 -16.02
C PHE A 183 -1.20 58.62 -15.69
N GLY A 184 -0.01 59.23 -15.62
CA GLY A 184 0.15 60.65 -15.26
C GLY A 184 0.00 60.96 -13.76
N ALA A 185 0.00 59.94 -12.89
CA ALA A 185 -0.03 60.08 -11.44
C ALA A 185 1.37 60.33 -10.85
N SER A 186 1.88 61.57 -11.02
CA SER A 186 3.27 61.91 -10.66
C SER A 186 3.62 61.72 -9.18
N TRP A 187 2.73 62.12 -8.25
CA TRP A 187 2.97 61.92 -6.79
C TRP A 187 3.08 60.44 -6.45
N LEU A 188 2.13 59.62 -6.91
CA LEU A 188 2.17 58.17 -6.73
C LEU A 188 3.44 57.56 -7.31
N ALA A 189 3.81 57.94 -8.53
CA ALA A 189 4.99 57.41 -9.20
C ALA A 189 6.28 57.68 -8.42
N ILE A 190 6.45 58.92 -7.94
CA ILE A 190 7.61 59.31 -7.13
C ILE A 190 7.61 58.54 -5.81
N PHE A 191 6.46 58.47 -5.12
CA PHE A 191 6.35 57.79 -3.84
C PHE A 191 6.66 56.29 -3.96
N THR A 192 6.08 55.59 -4.95
CA THR A 192 6.32 54.15 -5.12
C THR A 192 7.72 53.84 -5.64
N ALA A 193 8.35 54.75 -6.39
CA ALA A 193 9.78 54.65 -6.74
C ALA A 193 10.68 54.79 -5.51
N SER A 194 10.42 55.79 -4.65
CA SER A 194 11.11 55.93 -3.36
C SER A 194 10.87 54.72 -2.46
N LEU A 195 9.64 54.19 -2.42
CA LEU A 195 9.30 52.99 -1.66
C LEU A 195 10.08 51.78 -2.15
N ALA A 196 10.15 51.55 -3.47
CA ALA A 196 10.92 50.44 -4.03
C ALA A 196 12.42 50.56 -3.69
N GLY A 197 12.99 51.77 -3.76
CA GLY A 197 14.39 52.02 -3.38
C GLY A 197 14.65 51.79 -1.89
N GLY A 198 13.77 52.29 -1.02
CA GLY A 198 13.88 52.10 0.42
C GLY A 198 13.69 50.64 0.83
N ALA A 199 12.68 49.97 0.27
CA ALA A 199 12.46 48.54 0.48
C ALA A 199 13.65 47.70 0.00
N LEU A 200 14.31 48.06 -1.11
CA LEU A 200 15.52 47.38 -1.58
C LEU A 200 16.68 47.58 -0.61
N GLY A 201 16.87 48.80 -0.11
CA GLY A 201 17.90 49.11 0.89
C GLY A 201 17.74 48.28 2.16
N PHE A 202 16.50 48.06 2.59
CA PHE A 202 16.18 47.15 3.68
C PHE A 202 16.36 45.66 3.30
N TRP A 203 15.88 45.25 2.12
CA TRP A 203 15.94 43.87 1.64
C TRP A 203 17.36 43.31 1.64
N LEU A 204 18.37 44.12 1.31
CA LEU A 204 19.79 43.73 1.36
C LEU A 204 20.27 43.30 2.76
N HIS A 205 19.61 43.75 3.83
CA HIS A 205 19.89 43.33 5.21
C HIS A 205 18.96 42.23 5.71
N ASN A 206 17.80 42.08 5.08
CA ASN A 206 16.77 41.11 5.42
C ASN A 206 16.80 39.85 4.51
N TYR A 207 17.69 39.80 3.52
CA TYR A 207 17.92 38.62 2.67
C TYR A 207 18.31 37.40 3.51
N PRO A 208 17.74 36.20 3.25
CA PRO A 208 18.00 35.01 4.04
C PRO A 208 19.50 34.62 4.09
N PRO A 209 20.08 34.37 5.29
CA PRO A 209 19.49 34.53 6.62
C PRO A 209 19.46 36.01 7.06
N ALA A 210 18.30 36.46 7.56
CA ALA A 210 18.10 37.85 7.94
C ALA A 210 19.09 38.33 9.03
N ARG A 211 19.46 39.61 8.92
CA ARG A 211 20.31 40.31 9.91
C ARG A 211 19.54 41.35 10.73
N VAL A 212 18.30 41.64 10.32
CA VAL A 212 17.34 42.54 10.96
C VAL A 212 15.94 42.16 10.44
N PHE A 213 14.93 42.19 11.32
CA PHE A 213 13.53 41.99 10.94
C PHE A 213 12.83 43.32 10.73
N MET A 214 11.86 43.33 9.82
CA MET A 214 11.10 44.51 9.46
C MET A 214 10.25 44.98 10.64
N GLY A 215 9.65 44.02 11.35
CA GLY A 215 8.73 44.28 12.46
C GLY A 215 7.36 44.75 11.96
N ASP A 216 6.39 44.76 12.87
CA ASP A 216 5.02 45.18 12.58
C ASP A 216 5.00 46.65 12.11
N VAL A 217 5.96 47.47 12.56
CA VAL A 217 6.15 48.85 12.10
C VAL A 217 6.31 48.99 10.59
N GLY A 218 7.05 48.08 9.95
CA GLY A 218 7.30 48.15 8.51
C GLY A 218 6.26 47.40 7.69
N SER A 219 5.87 46.19 8.11
CA SER A 219 4.95 45.33 7.35
C SER A 219 3.54 45.92 7.29
N ILE A 220 3.02 46.42 8.41
CA ILE A 220 1.70 47.07 8.50
C ILE A 220 1.72 48.39 7.74
N TRP A 221 2.79 49.18 7.83
CA TRP A 221 2.92 50.43 7.08
C TRP A 221 2.92 50.19 5.57
N LEU A 222 3.65 49.19 5.07
CA LEU A 222 3.66 48.82 3.65
C LEU A 222 2.26 48.39 3.19
N GLY A 223 1.62 47.48 3.94
CA GLY A 223 0.28 47.01 3.62
C GLY A 223 -0.76 48.13 3.60
N PHE A 224 -0.76 49.02 4.60
CA PHE A 224 -1.64 50.19 4.66
C PHE A 224 -1.39 51.16 3.51
N THR A 225 -0.12 51.44 3.21
CA THR A 225 0.28 52.36 2.14
C THR A 225 -0.17 51.87 0.77
N PHE A 226 0.09 50.60 0.44
CA PHE A 226 -0.37 50.00 -0.81
C PHE A 226 -1.90 49.95 -0.90
N ALA A 227 -2.57 49.59 0.18
CA ALA A 227 -4.03 49.52 0.19
C ALA A 227 -4.67 50.89 0.03
N GLY A 228 -4.13 51.91 0.70
CA GLY A 228 -4.61 53.28 0.63
C GLY A 228 -4.37 53.92 -0.74
N PHE A 229 -3.20 53.72 -1.36
CA PHE A 229 -2.96 54.21 -2.72
C PHE A 229 -3.92 53.60 -3.74
N ALA A 230 -4.28 52.32 -3.58
CA ALA A 230 -5.29 51.69 -4.42
C ALA A 230 -6.65 52.41 -4.33
N VAL A 231 -7.04 52.87 -3.14
CA VAL A 231 -8.30 53.59 -2.94
C VAL A 231 -8.22 55.03 -3.43
N VAL A 232 -7.15 55.76 -3.06
CA VAL A 232 -6.96 57.17 -3.40
C VAL A 232 -6.90 57.34 -4.92
N TYR A 233 -6.16 56.52 -5.65
CA TYR A 233 -5.92 56.70 -7.09
C TYR A 233 -6.93 56.02 -8.01
N THR A 234 -7.93 55.33 -7.45
CA THR A 234 -9.13 54.87 -8.16
C THR A 234 -10.25 55.91 -8.14
N GLN A 235 -10.10 57.03 -7.43
CA GLN A 235 -11.11 58.08 -7.39
C GLN A 235 -11.23 58.82 -8.73
N PRO A 236 -12.45 59.27 -9.12
CA PRO A 236 -12.67 59.96 -10.40
C PRO A 236 -11.85 61.25 -10.58
N GLU A 237 -11.47 61.89 -9.48
CA GLU A 237 -10.73 63.16 -9.47
C GLU A 237 -9.20 62.98 -9.65
N LYS A 238 -8.71 61.73 -9.65
CA LYS A 238 -7.30 61.37 -9.81
C LYS A 238 -7.04 60.80 -11.21
N PRO A 239 -5.77 60.65 -11.62
CA PRO A 239 -5.38 60.10 -12.93
C PRO A 239 -5.75 58.62 -13.20
N GLY A 240 -6.79 58.07 -12.57
CA GLY A 240 -7.49 56.87 -13.03
C GLY A 240 -6.68 55.58 -13.04
N MET A 241 -5.89 55.29 -12.00
CA MET A 241 -5.22 53.98 -11.90
C MET A 241 -6.20 52.93 -11.37
N PRO A 242 -6.57 51.90 -12.16
CA PRO A 242 -7.59 50.95 -11.75
C PRO A 242 -7.16 50.14 -10.53
N ILE A 243 -8.09 49.88 -9.61
CA ILE A 243 -7.86 49.01 -8.44
C ILE A 243 -7.36 47.61 -8.84
N GLY A 244 -7.74 47.13 -10.03
CA GLY A 244 -7.27 45.86 -10.60
C GLY A 244 -5.74 45.77 -10.73
N VAL A 245 -5.03 46.89 -10.93
CA VAL A 245 -3.56 46.91 -10.92
C VAL A 245 -3.03 46.43 -9.57
N TRP A 246 -3.56 46.97 -8.48
CA TRP A 246 -3.13 46.65 -7.13
C TRP A 246 -3.47 45.22 -6.73
N VAL A 247 -4.62 44.71 -7.18
CA VAL A 247 -5.01 43.30 -7.02
C VAL A 247 -3.97 42.39 -7.67
N ILE A 248 -3.52 42.69 -8.90
CA ILE A 248 -2.54 41.86 -9.60
C ILE A 248 -1.17 41.95 -8.95
N LEU A 249 -0.68 43.18 -8.69
CA LEU A 249 0.64 43.40 -8.11
C LEU A 249 0.81 42.74 -6.73
N LEU A 250 -0.26 42.69 -5.93
CA LEU A 250 -0.25 42.17 -4.56
C LEU A 250 -0.89 40.77 -4.44
N SER A 251 -1.26 40.16 -5.56
CA SER A 251 -1.95 38.87 -5.59
C SER A 251 -1.20 37.74 -4.87
N PRO A 252 0.14 37.62 -4.87
CA PRO A 252 0.80 36.55 -4.11
C PRO A 252 0.46 36.58 -2.61
N PHE A 253 0.26 37.78 -2.06
CA PHE A 253 -0.05 37.98 -0.63
C PHE A 253 -1.54 37.89 -0.38
N ILE A 254 -2.37 38.54 -1.22
CA ILE A 254 -3.84 38.49 -1.12
C ILE A 254 -4.32 37.05 -1.19
N LEU A 255 -3.79 36.28 -2.13
CA LEU A 255 -4.26 34.92 -2.40
C LEU A 255 -3.81 33.93 -1.30
N ASP A 256 -2.55 33.96 -0.85
CA ASP A 256 -2.07 33.10 0.24
C ASP A 256 -2.82 33.40 1.55
N ALA A 257 -2.90 34.67 1.94
CA ALA A 257 -3.61 35.07 3.15
C ALA A 257 -5.11 34.75 3.07
N GLY A 258 -5.76 35.10 1.95
CA GLY A 258 -7.19 34.88 1.75
C GLY A 258 -7.58 33.40 1.80
N LEU A 259 -6.85 32.53 1.09
CA LEU A 259 -7.13 31.09 1.14
C LEU A 259 -6.82 30.46 2.49
N THR A 260 -5.74 30.89 3.14
CA THR A 260 -5.38 30.39 4.46
C THR A 260 -6.50 30.71 5.45
N LEU A 261 -6.98 31.96 5.47
CA LEU A 261 -8.12 32.35 6.30
C LEU A 261 -9.40 31.62 5.92
N ALA A 262 -9.73 31.49 4.63
CA ALA A 262 -10.91 30.77 4.17
C ALA A 262 -10.90 29.29 4.62
N ARG A 263 -9.76 28.61 4.52
CA ARG A 263 -9.61 27.23 5.00
C ARG A 263 -9.84 27.11 6.50
N ARG A 264 -9.37 28.08 7.28
CA ARG A 264 -9.57 28.09 8.73
C ARG A 264 -11.03 28.30 9.09
N VAL A 265 -11.72 29.20 8.40
CA VAL A 265 -13.18 29.38 8.53
C VAL A 265 -13.92 28.08 8.20
N LEU A 266 -13.60 27.42 7.09
CA LEU A 266 -14.22 26.15 6.69
C LEU A 266 -13.98 25.01 7.69
N ARG A 267 -12.91 25.09 8.49
CA ARG A 267 -12.57 24.11 9.54
C ARG A 267 -13.08 24.50 10.94
N GLY A 268 -13.78 25.62 11.06
CA GLY A 268 -14.22 26.14 12.36
C GLY A 268 -13.08 26.63 13.26
N GLU A 269 -11.91 26.91 12.69
CA GLU A 269 -10.76 27.41 13.44
C GLU A 269 -10.87 28.93 13.68
N PRO A 270 -10.46 29.43 14.86
CA PRO A 270 -10.49 30.87 15.16
C PRO A 270 -9.45 31.63 14.33
N VAL A 271 -9.92 32.48 13.41
CA VAL A 271 -9.08 33.30 12.51
C VAL A 271 -8.30 34.41 13.23
N TRP A 272 -8.74 34.82 14.42
CA TRP A 272 -8.09 35.84 15.24
C TRP A 272 -6.89 35.31 16.05
N GLN A 273 -6.65 34.00 16.05
CA GLN A 273 -5.49 33.40 16.72
C GLN A 273 -4.29 33.29 15.77
N ALA A 274 -3.10 33.58 16.32
CA ALA A 274 -1.83 33.42 15.62
C ALA A 274 -1.64 31.98 15.14
N HIS A 275 -1.10 31.80 13.93
CA HIS A 275 -1.01 30.51 13.25
C HIS A 275 0.20 30.45 12.30
N ARG A 276 0.57 29.22 11.89
CA ARG A 276 1.68 28.96 10.96
C ARG A 276 1.26 28.14 9.73
N THR A 277 0.06 28.39 9.21
CA THR A 277 -0.53 27.58 8.13
C THR A 277 -0.57 28.28 6.77
N HIS A 278 0.14 29.41 6.61
CA HIS A 278 0.31 30.03 5.30
C HIS A 278 1.14 29.14 4.38
N PHE A 279 0.88 29.19 3.07
CA PHE A 279 1.50 28.27 2.11
C PHE A 279 3.03 28.34 2.16
N TYR A 280 3.60 29.54 2.23
CA TYR A 280 5.05 29.71 2.35
C TYR A 280 5.62 29.07 3.64
N GLN A 281 4.92 29.19 4.78
CA GLN A 281 5.34 28.60 6.06
C GLN A 281 5.28 27.09 6.02
N ARG A 282 4.28 26.53 5.34
CA ARG A 282 4.14 25.08 5.14
C ARG A 282 5.29 24.55 4.30
N LEU A 283 5.63 25.20 3.18
CA LEU A 283 6.78 24.82 2.36
C LEU A 283 8.08 24.79 3.17
N VAL A 284 8.32 25.81 4.01
CA VAL A 284 9.47 25.84 4.92
C VAL A 284 9.43 24.72 5.95
N THR A 285 8.27 24.47 6.57
CA THR A 285 8.08 23.38 7.55
C THR A 285 8.34 22.00 6.93
N PHE A 286 8.06 21.84 5.63
CA PHE A 286 8.39 20.64 4.85
C PHE A 286 9.87 20.54 4.44
N GLY A 287 10.73 21.41 4.94
CA GLY A 287 12.18 21.34 4.75
C GLY A 287 12.69 22.10 3.51
N TRP A 288 11.87 22.93 2.87
CA TRP A 288 12.35 23.83 1.81
C TRP A 288 13.14 24.99 2.44
N PRO A 289 14.34 25.30 1.94
CA PRO A 289 15.14 26.39 2.48
C PRO A 289 14.50 27.76 2.17
N HIS A 290 14.65 28.72 3.08
CA HIS A 290 13.94 30.01 3.01
C HIS A 290 14.13 30.75 1.69
N TRP A 291 15.35 30.76 1.14
CA TRP A 291 15.67 31.46 -0.10
C TRP A 291 14.95 30.90 -1.33
N TRP A 292 14.65 29.60 -1.36
CA TRP A 292 13.88 28.99 -2.46
C TRP A 292 12.41 29.40 -2.39
N VAL A 293 11.81 29.35 -1.20
CA VAL A 293 10.41 29.74 -1.00
C VAL A 293 10.22 31.23 -1.31
N MET A 294 11.12 32.08 -0.80
CA MET A 294 11.17 33.50 -1.15
C MET A 294 11.35 33.69 -2.66
N GLY A 295 12.32 33.02 -3.28
CA GLY A 295 12.59 33.12 -4.72
C GLY A 295 11.37 32.75 -5.58
N LEU A 296 10.61 31.72 -5.20
CA LEU A 296 9.39 31.32 -5.88
C LEU A 296 8.31 32.43 -5.86
N TYR A 297 8.05 33.01 -4.68
CA TYR A 297 7.07 34.09 -4.55
C TYR A 297 7.51 35.36 -5.28
N LEU A 298 8.79 35.71 -5.22
CA LEU A 298 9.33 36.87 -5.93
C LEU A 298 9.31 36.66 -7.44
N ALA A 299 9.61 35.46 -7.94
CA ALA A 299 9.47 35.15 -9.37
C ALA A 299 8.02 35.29 -9.83
N LEU A 300 7.07 34.77 -9.04
CA LEU A 300 5.64 34.95 -9.30
C LEU A 300 5.26 36.44 -9.32
N ALA A 301 5.73 37.22 -8.35
CA ALA A 301 5.48 38.66 -8.29
C ALA A 301 6.06 39.41 -9.49
N VAL A 302 7.27 39.05 -9.95
CA VAL A 302 7.88 39.64 -11.17
C VAL A 302 7.03 39.34 -12.40
N VAL A 303 6.58 38.10 -12.56
CA VAL A 303 5.72 37.71 -13.69
C VAL A 303 4.41 38.49 -13.67
N LEU A 304 3.75 38.58 -12.52
CA LEU A 304 2.49 39.31 -12.39
C LEU A 304 2.68 40.82 -12.57
N ALA A 305 3.79 41.38 -12.09
CA ALA A 305 4.17 42.76 -12.32
C ALA A 305 4.39 43.05 -13.82
N ALA A 306 5.14 42.18 -14.52
CA ALA A 306 5.37 42.30 -15.94
C ALA A 306 4.06 42.20 -16.73
N LEU A 307 3.20 41.24 -16.40
CA LEU A 307 1.88 41.11 -17.01
C LEU A 307 1.04 42.37 -16.77
N SER A 308 1.01 42.89 -15.54
CA SER A 308 0.29 44.12 -15.19
C SER A 308 0.79 45.31 -16.01
N VAL A 309 2.10 45.44 -16.21
CA VAL A 309 2.68 46.49 -17.07
C VAL A 309 2.29 46.32 -18.53
N VAL A 310 2.29 45.09 -19.05
CA VAL A 310 1.88 44.81 -20.45
C VAL A 310 0.39 45.06 -20.67
N HIS A 311 -0.46 44.70 -19.71
CA HIS A 311 -1.90 44.89 -19.80
C HIS A 311 -2.29 46.37 -19.67
N PHE A 312 -1.97 46.98 -18.54
CA PHE A 312 -2.42 48.33 -18.21
C PHE A 312 -1.55 49.43 -18.83
N GLY A 313 -0.27 49.15 -19.09
CA GLY A 313 0.67 50.13 -19.64
C GLY A 313 0.84 50.06 -21.16
N LEU A 314 0.71 48.87 -21.77
CA LEU A 314 0.90 48.69 -23.21
C LEU A 314 -0.40 48.32 -23.96
N HIS A 315 -1.51 48.06 -23.26
CA HIS A 315 -2.81 47.67 -23.82
C HIS A 315 -2.74 46.46 -24.78
N ARG A 316 -1.85 45.49 -24.51
CA ARG A 316 -1.60 44.33 -25.40
C ARG A 316 -2.19 43.00 -24.97
N LEU A 317 -2.77 42.94 -23.76
CA LEU A 317 -3.37 41.74 -23.19
C LEU A 317 -4.78 42.09 -22.70
N SER A 318 -5.73 41.16 -22.74
CA SER A 318 -7.04 41.33 -22.09
C SER A 318 -6.94 41.07 -20.58
N PHE A 319 -7.79 41.73 -19.78
CA PHE A 319 -7.90 41.53 -18.34
C PHE A 319 -8.20 40.07 -18.01
N LEU A 320 -8.99 39.41 -18.86
CA LEU A 320 -9.28 37.98 -18.82
C LEU A 320 -8.00 37.13 -18.84
N THR A 321 -7.07 37.45 -19.74
CA THR A 321 -5.80 36.73 -19.88
C THR A 321 -4.99 36.79 -18.58
N LEU A 322 -4.99 37.93 -17.89
CA LEU A 322 -4.29 38.11 -16.62
C LEU A 322 -5.02 37.46 -15.44
N ALA A 323 -6.35 37.58 -15.40
CA ALA A 323 -7.16 36.98 -14.36
C ALA A 323 -7.06 35.44 -14.41
N VAL A 324 -7.17 34.85 -15.61
CA VAL A 324 -6.96 33.42 -15.83
C VAL A 324 -5.55 33.05 -15.43
N PHE A 325 -4.52 33.74 -15.93
CA PHE A 325 -3.12 33.44 -15.60
C PHE A 325 -2.84 33.48 -14.10
N GLY A 326 -3.33 34.50 -13.40
CA GLY A 326 -3.19 34.65 -11.96
C GLY A 326 -3.90 33.53 -11.19
N LEU A 327 -5.16 33.26 -11.52
CA LEU A 327 -5.97 32.21 -10.89
C LEU A 327 -5.38 30.81 -11.13
N THR A 328 -4.92 30.51 -12.33
CA THR A 328 -4.36 29.20 -12.69
C THR A 328 -2.97 28.98 -12.09
N THR A 329 -2.10 30.00 -12.13
CA THR A 329 -0.78 29.92 -11.49
C THR A 329 -0.92 29.70 -9.99
N PHE A 330 -1.88 30.39 -9.38
CA PHE A 330 -2.18 30.22 -7.98
C PHE A 330 -2.83 28.87 -7.65
N ALA A 331 -3.79 28.40 -8.44
CA ALA A 331 -4.36 27.06 -8.31
C ALA A 331 -3.28 25.97 -8.41
N ALA A 332 -2.30 26.13 -9.32
CA ALA A 332 -1.16 25.23 -9.43
C ALA A 332 -0.29 25.21 -8.16
N ILE A 333 -0.04 26.37 -7.54
CA ILE A 333 0.68 26.47 -6.25
C ILE A 333 -0.11 25.77 -5.13
N VAL A 334 -1.42 26.00 -5.06
CA VAL A 334 -2.31 25.39 -4.06
C VAL A 334 -2.33 23.86 -4.20
N LEU A 335 -2.44 23.36 -5.42
CA LEU A 335 -2.43 21.92 -5.74
C LEU A 335 -1.07 21.29 -5.46
N LEU A 336 0.03 21.98 -5.77
CA LEU A 336 1.38 21.54 -5.45
C LEU A 336 1.54 21.35 -3.93
N VAL A 337 1.11 22.32 -3.13
CA VAL A 337 1.24 22.26 -1.68
C VAL A 337 0.32 21.19 -1.07
N TRP A 338 -0.94 21.10 -1.51
CA TRP A 338 -1.86 20.03 -1.08
C TRP A 338 -1.31 18.63 -1.39
N ARG A 339 -0.64 18.48 -2.53
CA ARG A 339 -0.10 17.20 -2.94
C ARG A 339 1.19 16.83 -2.21
N ILE A 340 2.04 17.81 -1.89
CA ILE A 340 3.18 17.63 -0.97
C ILE A 340 2.68 17.13 0.39
N GLU A 341 1.60 17.73 0.92
CA GLU A 341 0.99 17.30 2.18
C GLU A 341 0.43 15.88 2.11
N PHE A 342 -0.30 15.55 1.05
CA PHE A 342 -0.86 14.22 0.87
C PHE A 342 0.23 13.15 0.78
N SER A 343 1.30 13.45 0.04
CA SER A 343 2.46 12.56 -0.10
C SER A 343 3.20 12.39 1.23
N ALA A 344 3.38 13.48 2.00
CA ALA A 344 3.99 13.44 3.32
C ALA A 344 3.14 12.64 4.33
N ALA A 345 1.81 12.79 4.30
CA ALA A 345 0.90 12.03 5.14
C ALA A 345 0.93 10.53 4.83
N GLN A 346 1.01 10.15 3.54
CA GLN A 346 1.14 8.74 3.13
C GLN A 346 2.49 8.13 3.52
N LEU A 347 3.58 8.91 3.46
CA LEU A 347 4.91 8.46 3.90
C LEU A 347 4.95 8.24 5.41
N ALA A 348 4.39 9.18 6.18
CA ALA A 348 4.24 9.05 7.63
C ALA A 348 3.37 7.85 8.03
N ALA A 349 2.26 7.61 7.32
CA ALA A 349 1.39 6.44 7.54
C ALA A 349 2.09 5.10 7.23
N ARG A 350 3.16 5.11 6.42
CA ARG A 350 3.96 3.92 6.08
C ARG A 350 5.17 3.73 7.00
N GLY A 351 5.29 4.48 8.10
CA GLY A 351 6.40 4.38 9.05
C GLY A 351 7.77 4.76 8.47
N LYS A 352 7.81 5.36 7.28
CA LYS A 352 9.04 5.86 6.67
C LYS A 352 9.19 7.32 7.08
N GLY A 353 10.35 7.67 7.64
CA GLY A 353 10.68 9.05 8.00
C GLY A 353 10.51 10.04 6.83
N PRO A 354 10.57 11.35 7.09
CA PRO A 354 10.29 12.38 6.09
C PRO A 354 11.11 12.14 4.81
N ALA A 355 10.45 12.26 3.65
CA ALA A 355 11.10 12.05 2.35
C ALA A 355 12.37 12.91 2.23
N THR A 356 13.45 12.28 1.78
CA THR A 356 14.74 12.94 1.59
C THR A 356 14.65 14.01 0.51
N ARG A 357 15.42 15.09 0.67
CA ARG A 357 15.56 16.21 -0.28
C ARG A 357 15.76 15.74 -1.73
N ASP A 358 16.44 14.62 -1.94
CA ASP A 358 16.75 14.06 -3.25
C ASP A 358 15.54 13.43 -3.96
N ALA A 359 14.62 12.80 -3.21
CA ALA A 359 13.40 12.23 -3.78
C ALA A 359 12.49 13.32 -4.35
N HIS A 360 12.42 14.47 -3.68
CA HIS A 360 11.68 15.64 -4.15
C HIS A 360 12.30 16.25 -5.41
N TRP A 361 13.62 16.40 -5.48
CA TRP A 361 14.30 16.91 -6.67
C TRP A 361 14.10 16.03 -7.90
N GLN A 362 14.11 14.70 -7.72
CA GLN A 362 13.81 13.78 -8.81
C GLN A 362 12.36 13.89 -9.30
N PHE A 363 11.41 14.09 -8.39
CA PHE A 363 10.01 14.33 -8.73
C PHE A 363 9.85 15.64 -9.51
N VAL A 364 10.40 16.75 -9.01
CA VAL A 364 10.31 18.07 -9.65
C VAL A 364 10.96 18.04 -11.03
N ARG A 365 12.14 17.44 -11.18
CA ARG A 365 12.82 17.31 -12.48
C ARG A 365 11.98 16.52 -13.49
N ARG A 366 11.40 15.40 -13.07
CA ARG A 366 10.55 14.57 -13.94
C ARG A 366 9.27 15.32 -14.32
N ALA A 367 8.59 15.93 -13.35
CA ALA A 367 7.37 16.72 -13.59
C ALA A 367 7.64 17.92 -14.51
N GLY A 368 8.76 18.62 -14.32
CA GLY A 368 9.16 19.77 -15.16
C GLY A 368 9.34 19.41 -16.64
N ILE A 369 9.92 18.25 -16.95
CA ILE A 369 10.06 17.76 -18.34
C ILE A 369 8.68 17.51 -18.96
N TYR A 370 7.76 16.88 -18.22
CA TYR A 370 6.40 16.64 -18.72
C TYR A 370 5.58 17.92 -18.87
N LEU A 371 5.72 18.89 -17.96
CA LEU A 371 5.07 20.20 -18.05
C LEU A 371 5.53 20.95 -19.32
N LEU A 372 6.83 20.97 -19.59
CA LEU A 372 7.37 21.61 -20.80
C LEU A 372 6.86 20.93 -22.06
N ALA A 373 6.90 19.60 -22.10
CA ALA A 373 6.41 18.83 -23.24
C ALA A 373 4.91 19.05 -23.48
N ASP A 374 4.10 19.06 -22.43
CA ASP A 374 2.66 19.33 -22.54
C ASP A 374 2.37 20.77 -23.00
N ALA A 375 3.14 21.76 -22.55
CA ALA A 375 2.98 23.15 -23.01
C ALA A 375 3.21 23.27 -24.52
N VAL A 376 4.25 22.60 -25.02
CA VAL A 376 4.56 22.51 -26.46
C VAL A 376 3.44 21.77 -27.21
N ILE A 377 2.94 20.66 -26.66
CA ILE A 377 1.81 19.92 -27.24
C ILE A 377 0.59 20.82 -27.37
N VAL A 378 0.25 21.60 -26.33
CA VAL A 378 -0.92 22.51 -26.38
C VAL A 378 -0.73 23.60 -27.43
N ALA A 379 0.46 24.24 -27.48
CA ALA A 379 0.74 25.26 -28.49
C ALA A 379 0.59 24.71 -29.92
N ILE A 380 1.17 23.54 -30.19
CA ILE A 380 1.06 22.85 -31.49
C ILE A 380 -0.39 22.43 -31.77
N SER A 381 -1.11 21.92 -30.78
CA SER A 381 -2.49 21.42 -30.92
C SER A 381 -3.46 22.53 -31.33
N TYR A 382 -3.35 23.70 -30.70
CA TYR A 382 -4.19 24.85 -31.02
C TYR A 382 -3.78 25.53 -32.34
N TYR A 383 -2.49 25.49 -32.70
CA TYR A 383 -2.05 25.91 -34.03
C TYR A 383 -2.55 24.96 -35.14
N ALA A 384 -2.52 23.64 -34.90
CA ALA A 384 -3.10 22.65 -35.81
C ALA A 384 -4.62 22.85 -35.97
N ALA A 385 -5.31 23.18 -34.88
CA ALA A 385 -6.74 23.52 -34.93
C ALA A 385 -7.01 24.76 -35.80
N LEU A 386 -6.16 25.80 -35.74
CA LEU A 386 -6.23 26.96 -36.64
C LEU A 386 -6.08 26.56 -38.11
N LEU A 387 -5.05 25.77 -38.43
CA LEU A 387 -4.76 25.33 -39.80
C LEU A 387 -5.92 24.52 -40.42
N ILE A 388 -6.50 23.60 -39.63
CA ILE A 388 -7.60 22.76 -40.09
C ILE A 388 -8.88 23.60 -40.26
N ARG A 389 -9.14 24.53 -39.33
CA ARG A 389 -10.33 25.38 -39.36
C ARG A 389 -10.33 26.34 -40.56
N PHE A 390 -9.17 26.86 -40.92
CA PHE A 390 -9.00 27.87 -41.98
C PHE A 390 -8.16 27.33 -43.14
N SER A 391 -8.68 26.30 -43.81
CA SER A 391 -8.03 25.49 -44.86
C SER A 391 -7.49 26.26 -46.08
N GLY A 392 -7.55 27.59 -46.10
CA GLY A 392 -7.05 28.48 -47.17
C GLY A 392 -6.24 29.70 -46.69
N GLY A 393 -5.84 29.75 -45.40
CA GLY A 393 -5.05 30.83 -44.81
C GLY A 393 -5.66 31.35 -43.50
N ILE A 394 -4.86 31.44 -42.44
CA ILE A 394 -5.32 31.89 -41.12
C ILE A 394 -5.55 33.41 -41.18
N PRO A 395 -6.78 33.91 -40.96
CA PRO A 395 -7.01 35.36 -40.93
C PRO A 395 -6.17 36.02 -39.83
N PRO A 396 -5.56 37.20 -40.08
CA PRO A 396 -4.66 37.85 -39.11
C PRO A 396 -5.27 38.03 -37.72
N LEU A 397 -6.57 38.32 -37.64
CA LEU A 397 -7.31 38.45 -36.39
C LEU A 397 -7.19 37.19 -35.50
N TYR A 398 -7.41 35.99 -36.06
CA TYR A 398 -7.38 34.74 -35.30
C TYR A 398 -5.96 34.28 -34.99
N TYR A 399 -5.01 34.58 -35.87
CA TYR A 399 -3.59 34.33 -35.61
C TYR A 399 -3.09 35.18 -34.44
N GLU A 400 -3.44 36.46 -34.42
CA GLU A 400 -3.10 37.38 -33.33
C GLU A 400 -3.80 37.00 -32.02
N ALA A 401 -5.08 36.62 -32.08
CA ALA A 401 -5.81 36.12 -30.91
C ALA A 401 -5.16 34.84 -30.34
N TRP A 402 -4.76 33.89 -31.19
CA TRP A 402 -4.00 32.72 -30.75
C TRP A 402 -2.64 33.09 -30.18
N ARG A 403 -1.88 33.98 -30.85
CA ARG A 403 -0.55 34.40 -30.40
C ARG A 403 -0.61 35.07 -29.02
N ALA A 404 -1.66 35.85 -28.76
CA ALA A 404 -1.92 36.46 -27.45
C ALA A 404 -2.41 35.43 -26.42
N GLY A 405 -3.28 34.49 -26.83
CA GLY A 405 -3.96 33.55 -25.93
C GLY A 405 -3.27 32.21 -25.67
N VAL A 406 -2.29 31.80 -26.48
CA VAL A 406 -1.69 30.45 -26.45
C VAL A 406 -1.08 30.12 -25.08
N TRP A 407 -0.49 31.12 -24.40
CA TRP A 407 0.07 30.93 -23.07
C TRP A 407 -0.99 30.72 -22.00
N ALA A 408 -2.13 31.43 -22.09
CA ALA A 408 -3.26 31.23 -21.19
C ALA A 408 -3.91 29.87 -21.42
N ILE A 409 -4.09 29.47 -22.69
CA ILE A 409 -4.61 28.15 -23.07
C ILE A 409 -3.71 27.02 -22.55
N ALA A 410 -2.40 27.13 -22.77
CA ALA A 410 -1.42 26.19 -22.24
C ALA A 410 -1.50 26.11 -20.72
N LEU A 411 -1.57 27.25 -20.04
CA LEU A 411 -1.62 27.29 -18.60
C LEU A 411 -2.89 26.66 -18.02
N VAL A 412 -4.06 26.84 -18.65
CA VAL A 412 -5.30 26.15 -18.25
C VAL A 412 -5.11 24.64 -18.35
N HIS A 413 -4.64 24.13 -19.50
CA HIS A 413 -4.38 22.70 -19.71
C HIS A 413 -3.38 22.14 -18.69
N LEU A 414 -2.25 22.82 -18.45
CA LEU A 414 -1.25 22.38 -17.49
C LEU A 414 -1.79 22.36 -16.05
N THR A 415 -2.61 23.34 -15.68
CA THR A 415 -3.20 23.44 -14.33
C THR A 415 -4.21 22.33 -14.10
N VAL A 416 -5.09 22.08 -15.06
CA VAL A 416 -6.07 20.99 -14.99
C VAL A 416 -5.34 19.64 -15.01
N ASN A 417 -4.34 19.44 -15.87
CA ASN A 417 -3.53 18.23 -15.88
C ASN A 417 -2.84 17.97 -14.52
N ALA A 418 -2.35 19.04 -13.87
CA ALA A 418 -1.78 18.94 -12.54
C ALA A 418 -2.84 18.55 -11.48
N ALA A 419 -4.04 19.13 -11.56
CA ALA A 419 -5.18 18.84 -10.68
C ALA A 419 -5.64 17.37 -10.77
N PHE A 420 -5.71 16.84 -11.99
CA PHE A 420 -6.04 15.43 -12.27
C PHE A 420 -4.89 14.46 -11.94
N GLY A 421 -3.78 14.95 -11.40
CA GLY A 421 -2.65 14.13 -10.95
C GLY A 421 -1.89 13.48 -12.11
N ILE A 422 -1.96 14.04 -13.32
CA ILE A 422 -1.34 13.46 -14.52
C ILE A 422 0.20 13.42 -14.39
N TYR A 423 0.80 14.42 -13.74
CA TYR A 423 2.25 14.47 -13.48
C TYR A 423 2.71 13.59 -12.30
N SER A 424 1.81 12.91 -11.58
CA SER A 424 2.14 11.94 -10.52
C SER A 424 2.35 10.52 -11.01
N ARG A 425 1.76 10.20 -12.16
CA ARG A 425 1.56 8.82 -12.57
C ARG A 425 2.84 8.25 -13.16
N ILE A 426 3.07 6.98 -12.87
CA ILE A 426 4.18 6.22 -13.48
C ILE A 426 3.67 5.68 -14.82
N TRP A 427 3.78 6.50 -15.86
CA TRP A 427 3.26 6.20 -17.20
C TRP A 427 3.85 4.94 -17.86
N ARG A 428 4.94 4.38 -17.31
CA ARG A 428 5.47 3.07 -17.71
C ARG A 428 4.45 1.93 -17.52
N TYR A 429 3.51 2.08 -16.59
CA TYR A 429 2.50 1.08 -16.26
C TYR A 429 1.08 1.55 -16.60
N ALA A 430 0.95 2.50 -17.53
CA ALA A 430 -0.34 3.11 -17.86
C ALA A 430 -1.36 2.08 -18.37
N SER A 431 -2.54 2.13 -17.77
CA SER A 431 -3.72 1.26 -17.98
C SER A 431 -4.84 2.02 -18.70
N ALA A 432 -5.93 1.35 -19.12
CA ALA A 432 -7.05 2.05 -19.77
C ALA A 432 -7.68 3.17 -18.90
N PRO A 433 -7.86 3.00 -17.57
CA PRO A 433 -8.31 4.09 -16.69
C PRO A 433 -7.41 5.34 -16.74
N ASP A 434 -6.10 5.18 -16.92
CA ASP A 434 -5.18 6.33 -17.00
C ASP A 434 -5.43 7.19 -18.25
N ALA A 435 -5.93 6.59 -19.34
CA ALA A 435 -6.31 7.34 -20.55
C ALA A 435 -7.61 8.12 -20.35
N LEU A 436 -8.58 7.58 -19.61
CA LEU A 436 -9.83 8.27 -19.28
C LEU A 436 -9.56 9.56 -18.49
N ILE A 437 -8.64 9.51 -17.52
CA ILE A 437 -8.23 10.67 -16.73
C ILE A 437 -7.61 11.78 -17.59
N VAL A 438 -6.85 11.41 -18.63
CA VAL A 438 -6.32 12.41 -19.60
C VAL A 438 -7.47 13.04 -20.38
N GLY A 439 -8.47 12.24 -20.80
CA GLY A 439 -9.66 12.72 -21.50
C GLY A 439 -10.54 13.64 -20.64
N GLU A 440 -10.78 13.28 -19.38
CA GLU A 440 -11.52 14.12 -18.42
C GLU A 440 -10.81 15.46 -18.19
N ALA A 441 -9.47 15.43 -18.02
CA ALA A 441 -8.68 16.64 -17.83
C ALA A 441 -8.75 17.58 -19.05
N THR A 442 -8.70 17.05 -20.28
CA THR A 442 -8.80 17.88 -21.48
C THR A 442 -10.22 18.40 -21.71
N LEU A 443 -11.25 17.63 -21.36
CA LEU A 443 -12.65 18.08 -21.39
C LEU A 443 -12.90 19.21 -20.38
N VAL A 444 -12.42 19.08 -19.15
CA VAL A 444 -12.52 20.15 -18.14
C VAL A 444 -11.75 21.39 -18.60
N SER A 445 -10.56 21.22 -19.17
CA SER A 445 -9.79 22.35 -19.74
C SER A 445 -10.56 23.07 -20.85
N ALA A 446 -11.21 22.33 -21.75
CA ALA A 446 -12.05 22.89 -22.79
C ALA A 446 -13.27 23.64 -22.21
N ALA A 447 -13.95 23.05 -21.22
CA ALA A 447 -15.09 23.69 -20.56
C ALA A 447 -14.71 25.00 -19.86
N VAL A 448 -13.56 25.04 -19.18
CA VAL A 448 -13.03 26.27 -18.56
C VAL A 448 -12.75 27.34 -19.60
N LEU A 449 -12.11 26.99 -20.73
CA LEU A 449 -11.81 27.93 -21.81
C LEU A 449 -13.08 28.45 -22.49
N ILE A 450 -14.05 27.58 -22.76
CA ILE A 450 -15.36 27.96 -23.32
C ILE A 450 -16.11 28.88 -22.36
N GLY A 451 -16.16 28.53 -21.07
CA GLY A 451 -16.80 29.36 -20.04
C GLY A 451 -16.16 30.74 -19.92
N GLY A 452 -14.82 30.80 -19.99
CA GLY A 452 -14.08 32.06 -20.03
C GLY A 452 -14.47 32.92 -21.23
N GLU A 453 -14.46 32.35 -22.43
CA GLU A 453 -14.83 33.05 -23.66
C GLU A 453 -16.29 33.55 -23.65
N VAL A 454 -17.23 32.75 -23.13
CA VAL A 454 -18.67 33.07 -23.12
C VAL A 454 -19.03 34.10 -22.05
N LEU A 455 -18.38 34.07 -20.89
CA LEU A 455 -18.75 34.92 -19.75
C LEU A 455 -18.05 36.28 -19.74
N LEU A 456 -16.89 36.40 -20.41
CA LEU A 456 -15.98 37.53 -20.20
C LEU A 456 -15.75 38.38 -21.46
N GLU A 457 -16.11 37.92 -22.67
CA GLU A 457 -16.07 38.74 -23.89
C GLU A 457 -17.44 38.81 -24.61
N PRO A 458 -18.02 40.02 -24.80
CA PRO A 458 -19.28 40.20 -25.56
C PRO A 458 -19.13 39.91 -27.06
N VAL A 459 -17.91 39.96 -27.60
CA VAL A 459 -17.57 39.67 -28.99
C VAL A 459 -16.52 38.56 -29.00
N ARG A 460 -16.88 37.36 -29.46
CA ARG A 460 -16.01 36.18 -29.44
C ARG A 460 -14.76 36.42 -30.29
N THR A 461 -13.58 36.42 -29.68
CA THR A 461 -12.29 36.52 -30.38
C THR A 461 -11.79 35.14 -30.84
N ILE A 462 -12.16 34.06 -30.14
CA ILE A 462 -11.78 32.68 -30.50
C ILE A 462 -13.02 31.83 -30.80
N PRO A 463 -13.15 31.23 -32.00
CA PRO A 463 -14.26 30.33 -32.32
C PRO A 463 -14.28 29.11 -31.38
N LEU A 464 -15.45 28.74 -30.83
CA LEU A 464 -15.59 27.58 -29.93
C LEU A 464 -15.14 26.26 -30.57
N THR A 465 -15.29 26.13 -31.89
CA THR A 465 -14.79 24.99 -32.67
C THR A 465 -13.28 24.83 -32.55
N LEU A 466 -12.55 25.92 -32.39
CA LEU A 466 -11.11 25.94 -32.24
C LEU A 466 -10.67 25.44 -30.87
N ILE A 467 -11.41 25.80 -29.81
CA ILE A 467 -11.20 25.29 -28.46
C ILE A 467 -11.46 23.78 -28.42
N GLY A 468 -12.55 23.32 -29.05
CA GLY A 468 -12.88 21.89 -29.16
C GLY A 468 -11.81 21.08 -29.91
N LEU A 469 -11.42 21.53 -31.10
CA LEU A 469 -10.36 20.87 -31.90
C LEU A 469 -9.00 20.92 -31.20
N GLY A 470 -8.64 22.07 -30.60
CA GLY A 470 -7.40 22.22 -29.84
C GLY A 470 -7.34 21.28 -28.63
N ALA A 471 -8.45 21.12 -27.91
CA ALA A 471 -8.54 20.16 -26.80
C ALA A 471 -8.44 18.70 -27.27
N PHE A 472 -9.06 18.36 -28.40
CA PHE A 472 -8.95 17.02 -29.01
C PHE A 472 -7.51 16.68 -29.39
N PHE A 473 -6.81 17.59 -30.08
CA PHE A 473 -5.39 17.37 -30.43
C PHE A 473 -4.49 17.33 -29.20
N SER A 474 -4.79 18.15 -28.19
CA SER A 474 -4.05 18.13 -26.92
C SER A 474 -4.22 16.77 -26.23
N MET A 475 -5.43 16.21 -26.20
CA MET A 475 -5.71 14.86 -25.66
C MET A 475 -4.91 13.78 -26.41
N ALA A 476 -4.90 13.83 -27.74
CA ALA A 476 -4.14 12.89 -28.57
C ALA A 476 -2.63 13.00 -28.29
N GLY A 477 -2.08 14.22 -28.26
CA GLY A 477 -0.67 14.46 -27.96
C GLY A 477 -0.27 14.03 -26.55
N PHE A 478 -1.10 14.34 -25.55
CA PHE A 478 -0.86 13.92 -24.17
C PHE A 478 -0.83 12.40 -24.04
N THR A 479 -1.81 11.72 -24.64
CA THR A 479 -1.91 10.26 -24.65
C THR A 479 -0.71 9.64 -25.36
N ALA A 480 -0.35 10.13 -26.56
CA ALA A 480 0.81 9.64 -27.30
C ALA A 480 2.12 9.76 -26.49
N LEU A 481 2.36 10.92 -25.87
CA LEU A 481 3.54 11.13 -25.02
C LEU A 481 3.58 10.15 -23.84
N ARG A 482 2.42 9.85 -23.25
CA ARG A 482 2.30 9.01 -22.05
C ARG A 482 2.42 7.51 -22.34
N TYR A 483 1.83 7.05 -23.44
CA TYR A 483 1.90 5.65 -23.88
C TYR A 483 3.10 5.35 -24.78
N ARG A 484 4.00 6.32 -25.00
CA ARG A 484 5.18 6.16 -25.87
C ARG A 484 5.97 4.88 -25.60
N TRP A 485 6.22 4.54 -24.33
CA TRP A 485 7.00 3.34 -23.98
C TRP A 485 6.29 2.06 -24.37
N ARG A 486 4.95 2.02 -24.27
CA ARG A 486 4.14 0.87 -24.68
C ARG A 486 4.08 0.76 -26.21
N LEU A 487 3.95 1.90 -26.90
CA LEU A 487 3.95 1.95 -28.35
C LEU A 487 5.31 1.51 -28.92
N PHE A 488 6.41 2.06 -28.40
CA PHE A 488 7.77 1.70 -28.79
C PHE A 488 8.12 0.25 -28.42
N ALA A 489 7.75 -0.24 -27.24
CA ALA A 489 8.01 -1.63 -26.86
C ALA A 489 7.28 -2.62 -27.77
N GLU A 490 6.03 -2.34 -28.14
CA GLU A 490 5.27 -3.20 -29.06
C GLU A 490 5.84 -3.15 -30.49
N ILE A 491 6.23 -1.98 -30.97
CA ILE A 491 6.87 -1.81 -32.29
C ILE A 491 8.25 -2.49 -32.31
N ASN A 492 9.11 -2.28 -31.31
CA ASN A 492 10.41 -2.95 -31.21
C ASN A 492 10.25 -4.46 -31.12
N ARG A 493 9.28 -4.97 -30.36
CA ARG A 493 9.04 -6.42 -30.26
C ARG A 493 8.61 -7.02 -31.60
N ARG A 494 7.84 -6.29 -32.41
CA ARG A 494 7.47 -6.71 -33.77
C ARG A 494 8.65 -6.66 -34.74
N TRP A 495 9.54 -5.68 -34.59
CA TRP A 495 10.70 -5.49 -35.48
C TRP A 495 11.91 -6.35 -35.08
N GLN A 496 12.03 -6.78 -33.82
CA GLN A 496 13.09 -7.64 -33.30
C GLN A 496 12.69 -9.14 -33.24
N ALA A 497 11.57 -9.54 -33.84
CA ALA A 497 11.10 -10.92 -33.81
C ALA A 497 11.84 -11.83 -34.81
N GLN A 498 13.13 -12.05 -34.58
CA GLN A 498 13.76 -13.37 -34.80
C GLN A 498 14.69 -13.67 -33.62
N PRO A 499 14.19 -14.35 -32.57
CA PRO A 499 15.04 -14.87 -31.52
C PRO A 499 15.83 -16.06 -32.08
N GLU A 500 17.15 -15.92 -32.15
CA GLU A 500 18.08 -17.02 -32.40
C GLU A 500 18.09 -17.98 -31.21
N GLY A 501 17.24 -19.02 -31.25
CA GLY A 501 17.22 -20.08 -30.25
C GLY A 501 16.06 -21.05 -30.44
N ARG A 502 16.32 -22.35 -30.22
CA ARG A 502 15.28 -23.39 -30.19
C ARG A 502 14.34 -23.13 -29.00
N ARG A 503 13.05 -22.96 -29.27
CA ARG A 503 12.00 -22.78 -28.26
C ARG A 503 11.26 -24.09 -28.00
N ILE A 504 10.86 -24.30 -26.74
CA ILE A 504 10.08 -25.46 -26.29
C ILE A 504 8.61 -25.23 -26.64
N ASN A 505 8.05 -26.06 -27.51
CA ASN A 505 6.63 -25.99 -27.86
C ASN A 505 5.77 -26.35 -26.63
N THR A 506 4.93 -25.41 -26.21
CA THR A 506 4.21 -25.47 -24.93
C THR A 506 2.70 -25.37 -25.15
N LEU A 507 1.96 -26.34 -24.62
CA LEU A 507 0.49 -26.36 -24.60
C LEU A 507 0.00 -25.94 -23.20
N ILE A 508 -0.96 -25.01 -23.13
CA ILE A 508 -1.54 -24.57 -21.85
C ILE A 508 -2.93 -25.19 -21.69
N VAL A 509 -3.15 -25.92 -20.60
CA VAL A 509 -4.44 -26.50 -20.24
C VAL A 509 -5.14 -25.54 -19.28
N GLY A 510 -6.29 -25.01 -19.70
CA GLY A 510 -7.05 -23.94 -19.02
C GLY A 510 -6.91 -22.59 -19.73
N ALA A 511 -8.02 -22.08 -20.27
CA ALA A 511 -8.11 -20.77 -20.92
C ALA A 511 -8.76 -19.69 -20.01
N GLY A 512 -8.86 -19.97 -18.70
CA GLY A 512 -9.31 -19.03 -17.67
C GLY A 512 -8.27 -17.95 -17.32
N GLU A 513 -8.49 -17.23 -16.21
CA GLU A 513 -7.63 -16.13 -15.76
C GLU A 513 -6.16 -16.56 -15.57
N SER A 514 -5.93 -17.73 -14.96
CA SER A 514 -4.60 -18.29 -14.71
C SER A 514 -3.86 -18.63 -16.01
N GLY A 515 -4.57 -19.24 -16.97
CA GLY A 515 -4.03 -19.52 -18.31
C GLY A 515 -3.67 -18.25 -19.09
N GLN A 516 -4.52 -17.22 -19.02
CA GLN A 516 -4.27 -15.92 -19.63
C GLN A 516 -3.04 -15.24 -19.01
N ALA A 517 -2.96 -15.20 -17.68
CA ALA A 517 -1.83 -14.63 -16.95
C ALA A 517 -0.52 -15.35 -17.28
N LEU A 518 -0.53 -16.69 -17.31
CA LEU A 518 0.65 -17.49 -17.67
C LEU A 518 1.09 -17.21 -19.11
N SER A 519 0.17 -17.25 -20.08
CA SER A 519 0.49 -17.00 -21.49
C SER A 519 1.08 -15.61 -21.69
N TRP A 520 0.51 -14.59 -21.04
CA TRP A 520 1.08 -13.25 -21.06
C TRP A 520 2.49 -13.21 -20.48
N GLN A 521 2.74 -13.89 -19.35
CA GLN A 521 4.08 -13.93 -18.75
C GLN A 521 5.09 -14.65 -19.64
N LEU A 522 4.72 -15.78 -20.26
CA LEU A 522 5.58 -16.52 -21.18
C LEU A 522 5.93 -15.70 -22.43
N GLN A 523 4.98 -14.92 -22.95
CA GLN A 523 5.20 -14.10 -24.15
C GLN A 523 5.89 -12.75 -23.90
N ASN A 524 5.82 -12.22 -22.68
CA ASN A 524 6.24 -10.84 -22.38
C ASN A 524 7.40 -10.73 -21.38
N ARG A 525 7.85 -11.82 -20.75
CA ARG A 525 9.00 -11.81 -19.81
C ARG A 525 10.22 -12.46 -20.46
N ARG A 526 11.41 -11.96 -20.12
CA ARG A 526 12.69 -12.52 -20.56
C ARG A 526 12.89 -14.00 -20.21
N LYS A 527 12.41 -14.43 -19.04
CA LYS A 527 12.42 -15.84 -18.61
C LYS A 527 11.46 -16.74 -19.44
N GLY A 528 10.51 -16.15 -20.16
CA GLY A 528 9.55 -16.83 -21.01
C GLY A 528 10.03 -17.06 -22.45
N GLU A 529 11.12 -16.42 -22.88
CA GLU A 529 11.61 -16.44 -24.27
C GLU A 529 11.98 -17.84 -24.79
N GLN A 530 12.23 -18.78 -23.88
CA GLN A 530 12.52 -20.20 -24.18
C GLN A 530 11.27 -21.02 -24.51
N PHE A 531 10.06 -20.51 -24.25
CA PHE A 531 8.80 -21.22 -24.49
C PHE A 531 8.09 -20.64 -25.71
N ARG A 532 7.47 -21.50 -26.50
CA ARG A 532 6.54 -21.13 -27.57
C ARG A 532 5.18 -21.69 -27.25
N VAL A 533 4.23 -20.83 -26.86
CA VAL A 533 2.85 -21.27 -26.63
C VAL A 533 2.22 -21.60 -27.98
N VAL A 534 1.92 -22.88 -28.22
CA VAL A 534 1.36 -23.36 -29.49
C VAL A 534 -0.16 -23.35 -29.52
N GLY A 535 -0.79 -23.47 -28.35
CA GLY A 535 -2.24 -23.50 -28.21
C GLY A 535 -2.70 -23.55 -26.76
N PHE A 536 -3.99 -23.26 -26.58
CA PHE A 536 -4.71 -23.53 -25.35
C PHE A 536 -5.67 -24.71 -25.52
N VAL A 537 -5.90 -25.45 -24.44
CA VAL A 537 -6.95 -26.47 -24.33
C VAL A 537 -7.88 -26.09 -23.20
N ASP A 538 -9.20 -26.08 -23.45
CA ASP A 538 -10.23 -25.78 -22.45
C ASP A 538 -11.50 -26.57 -22.82
N ASP A 539 -12.16 -27.15 -21.83
CA ASP A 539 -13.33 -28.01 -22.07
C ASP A 539 -14.62 -27.23 -22.34
N ASP A 540 -14.62 -25.91 -22.09
CA ASP A 540 -15.76 -25.06 -22.43
C ASP A 540 -15.90 -24.93 -23.96
N PRO A 541 -16.95 -25.51 -24.57
CA PRO A 541 -17.13 -25.49 -26.01
C PRO A 541 -17.28 -24.07 -26.57
N ALA A 542 -17.75 -23.11 -25.76
CA ALA A 542 -17.88 -21.72 -26.18
C ALA A 542 -16.53 -21.03 -26.41
N LYS A 543 -15.46 -21.54 -25.79
CA LYS A 543 -14.11 -20.98 -25.92
C LYS A 543 -13.34 -21.60 -27.09
N ILE A 544 -13.70 -22.81 -27.53
CA ILE A 544 -12.97 -23.52 -28.60
C ILE A 544 -12.98 -22.68 -29.89
N GLY A 545 -11.80 -22.47 -30.46
CA GLY A 545 -11.60 -21.67 -31.66
C GLY A 545 -11.40 -20.17 -31.41
N MET A 546 -11.65 -19.66 -30.20
CA MET A 546 -11.36 -18.27 -29.81
C MET A 546 -9.85 -18.02 -29.67
N ASN A 547 -9.48 -16.75 -29.58
CA ASN A 547 -8.09 -16.31 -29.60
C ASN A 547 -7.75 -15.52 -28.33
N LEU A 548 -6.75 -15.97 -27.57
CA LEU A 548 -6.29 -15.36 -26.32
C LEU A 548 -4.82 -14.95 -26.45
N HIS A 549 -4.53 -13.66 -26.33
CA HIS A 549 -3.18 -13.11 -26.50
C HIS A 549 -2.49 -13.55 -27.82
N GLY A 550 -3.28 -13.69 -28.90
CA GLY A 550 -2.78 -14.13 -30.21
C GLY A 550 -2.55 -15.64 -30.34
N VAL A 551 -2.90 -16.44 -29.34
CA VAL A 551 -2.85 -17.90 -29.36
C VAL A 551 -4.27 -18.48 -29.32
N ARG A 552 -4.56 -19.45 -30.19
CA ARG A 552 -5.88 -20.04 -30.33
C ARG A 552 -6.15 -21.12 -29.27
N ILE A 553 -7.42 -21.25 -28.88
CA ILE A 553 -7.92 -22.40 -28.11
C ILE A 553 -8.22 -23.50 -29.13
N VAL A 554 -7.40 -24.55 -29.16
CA VAL A 554 -7.27 -25.49 -30.28
C VAL A 554 -8.09 -26.78 -30.13
N GLY A 555 -8.66 -27.04 -28.95
CA GLY A 555 -9.48 -28.22 -28.66
C GLY A 555 -9.83 -28.35 -27.18
N GLY A 556 -10.51 -29.44 -26.84
CA GLY A 556 -10.81 -29.87 -25.46
C GLY A 556 -9.76 -30.85 -24.92
N ARG A 557 -9.93 -31.34 -23.68
CA ARG A 557 -8.96 -32.24 -23.03
C ARG A 557 -8.63 -33.50 -23.85
N ASP A 558 -9.59 -34.05 -24.57
CA ASP A 558 -9.42 -35.28 -25.35
C ASP A 558 -8.58 -35.07 -26.62
N ASP A 559 -8.40 -33.83 -27.06
CA ASP A 559 -7.56 -33.50 -28.20
C ASP A 559 -6.06 -33.49 -27.86
N ILE A 560 -5.69 -33.50 -26.56
CA ILE A 560 -4.31 -33.33 -26.10
C ILE A 560 -3.35 -34.33 -26.78
N PRO A 561 -3.60 -35.65 -26.85
CA PRO A 561 -2.67 -36.58 -27.48
C PRO A 561 -2.41 -36.27 -28.95
N ARG A 562 -3.49 -35.97 -29.71
CA ARG A 562 -3.41 -35.57 -31.12
C ARG A 562 -2.66 -34.25 -31.29
N LEU A 563 -2.87 -33.28 -30.41
CA LEU A 563 -2.19 -31.99 -30.44
C LEU A 563 -0.70 -32.12 -30.13
N VAL A 564 -0.32 -33.00 -29.20
CA VAL A 564 1.07 -33.25 -28.85
C VAL A 564 1.85 -33.79 -30.05
N GLU A 565 1.28 -34.75 -30.79
CA GLU A 565 1.89 -35.29 -32.00
C GLU A 565 1.93 -34.28 -33.14
N THR A 566 0.78 -33.66 -33.46
CA THR A 566 0.65 -32.77 -34.64
C THR A 566 1.40 -31.45 -34.49
N GLN A 567 1.54 -30.93 -33.27
CA GLN A 567 2.21 -29.65 -32.99
C GLN A 567 3.60 -29.83 -32.35
N ALA A 568 4.08 -31.08 -32.22
CA ALA A 568 5.34 -31.42 -31.56
C ALA A 568 5.47 -30.73 -30.19
N VAL A 569 4.47 -30.91 -29.33
CA VAL A 569 4.45 -30.31 -27.99
C VAL A 569 5.48 -31.02 -27.11
N GLU A 570 6.39 -30.27 -26.52
CA GLU A 570 7.42 -30.76 -25.60
C GLU A 570 7.00 -30.56 -24.13
N LEU A 571 6.12 -29.59 -23.86
CA LEU A 571 5.68 -29.22 -22.51
C LEU A 571 4.18 -28.93 -22.44
N ILE A 572 3.48 -29.52 -21.47
CA ILE A 572 2.09 -29.24 -21.12
C ILE A 572 2.09 -28.53 -19.76
N ILE A 573 1.43 -27.37 -19.66
CA ILE A 573 1.30 -26.63 -18.40
C ILE A 573 -0.17 -26.54 -18.01
N PHE A 574 -0.49 -27.06 -16.82
CA PHE A 574 -1.80 -26.88 -16.19
C PHE A 574 -1.90 -25.48 -15.58
N ALA A 575 -2.89 -24.71 -16.03
CA ALA A 575 -3.18 -23.35 -15.58
C ALA A 575 -4.68 -23.18 -15.28
N ILE A 576 -5.21 -24.06 -14.43
CA ILE A 576 -6.60 -24.06 -13.98
C ILE A 576 -6.62 -23.81 -12.47
N THR A 577 -7.38 -22.80 -12.04
CA THR A 577 -7.68 -22.54 -10.62
C THR A 577 -8.91 -23.34 -10.20
N ALA A 578 -8.87 -23.92 -8.99
CA ALA A 578 -9.99 -24.63 -8.37
C ALA A 578 -10.57 -25.82 -9.17
N ILE A 579 -9.70 -26.64 -9.75
CA ILE A 579 -10.09 -27.92 -10.37
C ILE A 579 -10.45 -28.97 -9.30
N SER A 580 -11.50 -29.76 -9.53
CA SER A 580 -11.80 -30.89 -8.64
C SER A 580 -10.73 -32.00 -8.77
N GLY A 581 -10.54 -32.79 -7.72
CA GLY A 581 -9.55 -33.85 -7.74
C GLY A 581 -9.73 -34.89 -8.81
N GLN A 582 -10.98 -35.24 -9.08
CA GLN A 582 -11.33 -36.19 -10.11
C GLN A 582 -10.99 -35.65 -11.50
N GLU A 583 -11.41 -34.43 -11.82
CA GLU A 583 -11.13 -33.80 -13.12
C GLU A 583 -9.62 -33.60 -13.35
N PHE A 584 -8.87 -33.25 -12.30
CA PHE A 584 -7.42 -33.15 -12.40
C PHE A 584 -6.78 -34.49 -12.71
N ARG A 585 -7.21 -35.57 -12.03
CA ARG A 585 -6.71 -36.93 -12.29
C ARG A 585 -7.04 -37.40 -13.71
N GLU A 586 -8.24 -37.13 -14.18
CA GLU A 586 -8.67 -37.48 -15.54
C GLU A 586 -7.81 -36.76 -16.59
N MET A 587 -7.64 -35.44 -16.48
CA MET A 587 -6.80 -34.69 -17.41
C MET A 587 -5.32 -35.07 -17.31
N LEU A 588 -4.82 -35.32 -16.09
CA LEU A 588 -3.44 -35.77 -15.91
C LEU A 588 -3.21 -37.14 -16.55
N ALA A 589 -4.18 -38.06 -16.47
CA ALA A 589 -4.09 -39.37 -17.12
C ALA A 589 -4.00 -39.24 -18.64
N ILE A 590 -4.79 -38.35 -19.25
CA ILE A 590 -4.71 -38.06 -20.69
C ILE A 590 -3.31 -37.52 -21.05
N CYS A 591 -2.80 -36.54 -20.28
CA CYS A 591 -1.49 -35.95 -20.52
C CYS A 591 -0.34 -36.95 -20.34
N GLN A 592 -0.44 -37.84 -19.34
CA GLN A 592 0.55 -38.88 -19.06
C GLN A 592 0.64 -39.95 -20.17
N GLY A 593 -0.39 -40.08 -21.00
CA GLY A 593 -0.36 -40.91 -22.21
C GLY A 593 0.53 -40.34 -23.33
N THR A 594 1.11 -39.15 -23.14
CA THR A 594 1.90 -38.44 -24.15
C THR A 594 3.39 -38.34 -23.74
N PRO A 595 4.33 -38.16 -24.69
CA PRO A 595 5.75 -37.99 -24.37
C PRO A 595 6.11 -36.59 -23.83
N ALA A 596 5.15 -35.67 -23.73
CA ALA A 596 5.42 -34.29 -23.31
C ALA A 596 5.65 -34.19 -21.79
N GLN A 597 6.54 -33.30 -21.37
CA GLN A 597 6.73 -33.00 -19.95
C GLN A 597 5.49 -32.29 -19.39
N ILE A 598 5.11 -32.58 -18.15
CA ILE A 598 3.93 -31.97 -17.51
C ILE A 598 4.37 -31.06 -16.36
N LYS A 599 3.86 -29.83 -16.32
CA LYS A 599 4.09 -28.86 -15.24
C LYS A 599 2.81 -28.17 -14.81
N ILE A 600 2.84 -27.55 -13.63
CA ILE A 600 1.72 -26.79 -13.07
C ILE A 600 2.15 -25.33 -12.90
N ALA A 601 1.28 -24.39 -13.29
CA ALA A 601 1.45 -22.98 -13.00
C ALA A 601 1.06 -22.70 -11.53
N PRO A 602 1.91 -22.03 -10.72
CA PRO A 602 1.53 -21.62 -9.38
C PRO A 602 0.35 -20.64 -9.43
N ASP A 603 -0.50 -20.68 -8.40
CA ASP A 603 -1.62 -19.74 -8.30
C ASP A 603 -1.08 -18.30 -8.22
N VAL A 604 -1.46 -17.48 -9.18
CA VAL A 604 -0.94 -16.11 -9.33
C VAL A 604 -1.51 -15.19 -8.23
N PHE A 605 -2.52 -15.65 -7.48
CA PHE A 605 -3.25 -14.86 -6.48
C PHE A 605 -2.94 -15.23 -5.02
N GLU A 606 -2.17 -16.28 -4.73
CA GLU A 606 -1.68 -16.56 -3.37
C GLU A 606 -0.45 -15.71 -3.02
N GLY A 607 -0.68 -14.60 -2.30
CA GLY A 607 0.36 -13.88 -1.56
C GLY A 607 1.15 -12.86 -2.38
N LEU A 608 0.69 -11.60 -2.35
CA LEU A 608 1.27 -10.40 -2.99
C LEU A 608 2.75 -10.10 -2.68
N GLU A 609 3.41 -10.82 -1.75
CA GLU A 609 4.82 -10.60 -1.38
C GLU A 609 5.79 -11.72 -1.84
N ALA A 610 5.32 -12.91 -2.24
CA ALA A 610 6.20 -14.06 -2.55
C ALA A 610 6.48 -14.27 -4.05
N VAL A 611 5.70 -13.64 -4.94
CA VAL A 611 5.70 -13.90 -6.40
C VAL A 611 7.00 -13.52 -7.11
N ALA A 612 7.86 -12.69 -6.51
CA ALA A 612 9.08 -12.21 -7.17
C ALA A 612 10.21 -13.26 -7.27
N ALA A 613 10.20 -14.29 -6.42
CA ALA A 613 11.27 -15.29 -6.32
C ALA A 613 10.88 -16.71 -6.77
N SER A 614 9.59 -17.02 -6.89
CA SER A 614 9.12 -18.36 -7.25
C SER A 614 9.30 -18.68 -8.75
N PRO A 615 9.55 -19.95 -9.12
CA PRO A 615 9.60 -20.37 -10.51
C PRO A 615 8.25 -20.17 -11.21
N LEU A 616 8.27 -19.77 -12.49
CA LEU A 616 7.08 -19.54 -13.34
C LEU A 616 6.17 -20.77 -13.47
N VAL A 617 6.75 -21.95 -13.31
CA VAL A 617 6.10 -23.27 -13.36
C VAL A 617 6.80 -24.19 -12.36
N ARG A 618 6.04 -25.08 -11.71
CA ARG A 618 6.57 -26.11 -10.81
C ARG A 618 6.27 -27.51 -11.34
N ASP A 619 7.07 -28.48 -10.92
CA ASP A 619 6.81 -29.89 -11.21
C ASP A 619 5.56 -30.35 -10.43
N VAL A 620 4.88 -31.36 -10.98
CA VAL A 620 3.73 -32.00 -10.34
C VAL A 620 4.22 -32.75 -9.10
N THR A 621 3.64 -32.48 -7.94
CA THR A 621 3.99 -33.12 -6.67
C THR A 621 3.13 -34.36 -6.43
N VAL A 622 3.54 -35.21 -5.47
CA VAL A 622 2.75 -36.41 -5.11
C VAL A 622 1.41 -36.01 -4.48
N GLU A 623 1.38 -34.88 -3.79
CA GLU A 623 0.19 -34.25 -3.23
C GLU A 623 -0.83 -33.91 -4.33
N ASP A 624 -0.37 -33.35 -5.46
CA ASP A 624 -1.25 -33.01 -6.59
C ASP A 624 -1.89 -34.26 -7.22
N LEU A 625 -1.20 -35.42 -7.19
CA LEU A 625 -1.74 -36.69 -7.71
C LEU A 625 -2.98 -37.18 -6.95
N LEU A 626 -3.16 -36.73 -5.71
CA LEU A 626 -4.31 -37.10 -4.89
C LEU A 626 -5.56 -36.31 -5.26
N GLY A 627 -5.41 -35.13 -5.87
CA GLY A 627 -6.52 -34.27 -6.27
C GLY A 627 -7.36 -33.71 -5.10
N ARG A 628 -6.85 -33.71 -3.86
CA ARG A 628 -7.64 -33.17 -2.75
C ARG A 628 -7.56 -31.65 -2.73
N SER A 629 -8.71 -30.98 -2.77
CA SER A 629 -8.78 -29.54 -2.51
C SER A 629 -8.44 -29.27 -1.04
N ALA A 630 -7.70 -28.20 -0.78
CA ALA A 630 -7.36 -27.82 0.59
C ALA A 630 -8.66 -27.57 1.38
N THR A 631 -8.86 -28.31 2.47
CA THR A 631 -10.05 -28.16 3.30
C THR A 631 -10.05 -26.80 4.00
N GLU A 632 -11.14 -26.03 3.85
CA GLU A 632 -11.36 -24.80 4.61
C GLU A 632 -11.59 -25.12 6.10
N ILE A 633 -10.96 -24.34 6.99
CA ILE A 633 -11.13 -24.47 8.45
C ILE A 633 -11.66 -23.15 9.04
N ASP A 634 -12.33 -23.24 10.19
CA ASP A 634 -12.72 -22.06 10.96
C ASP A 634 -11.50 -21.53 11.75
N LEU A 635 -10.72 -20.71 11.05
CA LEU A 635 -9.55 -20.02 11.61
C LEU A 635 -9.91 -19.15 12.83
N ALA A 636 -11.12 -18.60 12.90
CA ALA A 636 -11.56 -17.78 14.02
C ALA A 636 -11.79 -18.64 15.26
N ALA A 637 -12.46 -19.79 15.12
CA ALA A 637 -12.63 -20.76 16.21
C ALA A 637 -11.28 -21.32 16.70
N CYS A 638 -10.39 -21.71 15.78
CA CYS A 638 -9.06 -22.21 16.12
C CYS A 638 -8.23 -21.15 16.87
N ARG A 639 -8.25 -19.91 16.39
CA ARG A 639 -7.57 -18.78 17.05
C ARG A 639 -8.18 -18.47 18.41
N SER A 640 -9.51 -18.51 18.54
CA SER A 640 -10.18 -18.29 19.83
C SER A 640 -9.83 -19.36 20.87
N LEU A 641 -9.55 -20.59 20.44
CA LEU A 641 -9.13 -21.68 21.32
C LEU A 641 -7.68 -21.50 21.78
N ILE A 642 -6.78 -21.12 20.88
CA ILE A 642 -5.32 -21.16 21.10
C ILE A 642 -4.75 -19.83 21.60
N ALA A 643 -5.29 -18.69 21.15
CA ALA A 643 -4.68 -17.39 21.40
C ALA A 643 -4.60 -17.08 22.90
N GLY A 644 -3.41 -16.67 23.36
CA GLY A 644 -3.16 -16.33 24.76
C GLY A 644 -3.16 -17.53 25.73
N ARG A 645 -3.16 -18.78 25.22
CA ARG A 645 -3.04 -20.00 26.03
C ARG A 645 -1.65 -20.62 25.93
N VAL A 646 -1.24 -21.34 26.97
CA VAL A 646 -0.08 -22.23 26.96
C VAL A 646 -0.51 -23.56 26.34
N VAL A 647 0.13 -23.90 25.22
CA VAL A 647 -0.15 -25.12 24.46
C VAL A 647 1.07 -26.03 24.51
N MET A 648 0.86 -27.30 24.84
CA MET A 648 1.91 -28.31 24.85
C MET A 648 1.67 -29.35 23.75
N VAL A 649 2.71 -29.64 22.97
CA VAL A 649 2.70 -30.71 21.96
C VAL A 649 3.74 -31.75 22.36
N THR A 650 3.31 -32.97 22.68
CA THR A 650 4.26 -34.08 22.91
C THR A 650 4.53 -34.82 21.61
N GLY A 651 5.73 -35.36 21.42
CA GLY A 651 6.15 -35.87 20.12
C GLY A 651 6.47 -34.73 19.16
N GLY A 652 6.89 -33.58 19.71
CA GLY A 652 7.06 -32.32 18.98
C GLY A 652 8.06 -32.41 17.83
N ALA A 653 9.03 -33.31 17.88
CA ALA A 653 10.00 -33.54 16.81
C ALA A 653 9.54 -34.57 15.76
N GLY A 654 8.36 -35.18 15.94
CA GLY A 654 7.72 -36.09 14.99
C GLY A 654 7.07 -35.35 13.82
N SER A 655 6.72 -36.05 12.73
CA SER A 655 6.11 -35.40 11.55
C SER A 655 4.82 -34.63 11.87
N ILE A 656 3.91 -35.23 12.65
CA ILE A 656 2.64 -34.60 13.05
C ILE A 656 2.87 -33.53 14.13
N GLY A 657 3.71 -33.84 15.13
CA GLY A 657 4.00 -32.91 16.23
C GLY A 657 4.70 -31.64 15.76
N ALA A 658 5.68 -31.75 14.86
CA ALA A 658 6.39 -30.59 14.31
C ALA A 658 5.43 -29.70 13.51
N GLU A 659 4.55 -30.30 12.71
CA GLU A 659 3.55 -29.54 11.95
C GLU A 659 2.49 -28.91 12.86
N LEU A 660 2.05 -29.59 13.92
CA LEU A 660 1.22 -29.00 14.99
C LEU A 660 1.90 -27.76 15.57
N CYS A 661 3.18 -27.85 15.94
CA CYS A 661 3.93 -26.71 16.46
C CYS A 661 3.97 -25.54 15.49
N ARG A 662 4.25 -25.79 14.19
CA ARG A 662 4.28 -24.74 13.16
C ARG A 662 2.93 -24.02 13.04
N GLN A 663 1.84 -24.76 12.90
CA GLN A 663 0.52 -24.16 12.73
C GLN A 663 0.00 -23.47 14.00
N ILE A 664 0.26 -24.05 15.17
CA ILE A 664 -0.13 -23.46 16.46
C ILE A 664 0.62 -22.15 16.71
N ALA A 665 1.89 -22.04 16.32
CA ALA A 665 2.67 -20.80 16.46
C ALA A 665 2.00 -19.60 15.74
N ASP A 666 1.36 -19.82 14.59
CA ASP A 666 0.64 -18.78 13.83
C ASP A 666 -0.69 -18.34 14.49
N LEU A 667 -1.25 -19.17 15.38
CA LEU A 667 -2.47 -18.89 16.14
C LEU A 667 -2.24 -18.06 17.40
N ARG A 668 -1.00 -17.66 17.67
CA ARG A 668 -0.57 -16.76 18.76
C ARG A 668 -0.86 -17.26 20.20
N PRO A 669 -0.38 -18.45 20.59
CA PRO A 669 -0.42 -18.88 21.98
C PRO A 669 0.40 -17.94 22.89
N SER A 670 0.16 -17.94 24.20
CA SER A 670 1.03 -17.23 25.15
C SER A 670 2.39 -17.91 25.29
N LEU A 671 2.42 -19.24 25.13
CA LEU A 671 3.61 -20.08 25.12
C LEU A 671 3.31 -21.39 24.39
N LEU A 672 4.21 -21.83 23.51
CA LEU A 672 4.15 -23.14 22.86
C LEU A 672 5.30 -24.02 23.38
N VAL A 673 4.97 -25.14 24.00
CA VAL A 673 5.95 -26.10 24.55
C VAL A 673 5.98 -27.35 23.68
N ALA A 674 7.14 -27.70 23.12
CA ALA A 674 7.32 -28.92 22.33
C ALA A 674 8.13 -29.94 23.14
N VAL A 675 7.52 -31.08 23.48
CA VAL A 675 8.15 -32.14 24.28
C VAL A 675 8.51 -33.32 23.39
N ASP A 676 9.76 -33.77 23.41
CA ASP A 676 10.22 -34.96 22.70
C ASP A 676 11.50 -35.53 23.32
N VAL A 677 11.82 -36.79 23.02
CA VAL A 677 13.13 -37.41 23.34
C VAL A 677 14.17 -37.15 22.25
N ASN A 678 13.72 -36.82 21.03
CA ASN A 678 14.58 -36.50 19.90
C ASN A 678 15.12 -35.07 20.02
N GLU A 679 16.26 -34.94 20.70
CA GLU A 679 16.98 -33.68 20.90
C GLU A 679 17.22 -32.92 19.59
N THR A 680 17.76 -33.59 18.57
CA THR A 680 18.13 -32.93 17.31
C THR A 680 16.90 -32.44 16.57
N GLY A 681 15.82 -33.23 16.57
CA GLY A 681 14.58 -32.83 15.93
C GLY A 681 13.86 -31.68 16.65
N LEU A 682 14.05 -31.53 17.97
CA LEU A 682 13.56 -30.34 18.71
C LEU A 682 14.40 -29.10 18.40
N TYR A 683 15.71 -29.24 18.31
CA TYR A 683 16.62 -28.16 17.92
C TYR A 683 16.32 -27.64 16.50
N ASP A 684 16.17 -28.55 15.53
CA ASP A 684 15.80 -28.20 14.15
C ASP A 684 14.46 -27.46 14.11
N LEU A 685 13.47 -27.92 14.88
CA LEU A 685 12.15 -27.29 14.97
C LEU A 685 12.22 -25.89 15.61
N ASP A 686 13.05 -25.71 16.63
CA ASP A 686 13.26 -24.40 17.27
C ASP A 686 13.82 -23.39 16.25
N LEU A 687 14.86 -23.78 15.51
CA LEU A 687 15.45 -22.95 14.45
C LEU A 687 14.44 -22.61 13.34
N GLU A 688 13.65 -23.59 12.87
CA GLU A 688 12.62 -23.40 11.86
C GLU A 688 11.57 -22.36 12.30
N ILE A 689 11.16 -22.43 13.57
CA ILE A 689 10.17 -21.50 14.14
C ILE A 689 10.80 -20.13 14.45
N ASP A 690 12.11 -20.06 14.78
CA ASP A 690 12.86 -18.83 15.11
C ASP A 690 13.22 -17.97 13.89
N LEU A 691 13.57 -18.57 12.76
CA LEU A 691 14.02 -17.85 11.54
C LEU A 691 12.99 -16.80 11.04
N PRO A 692 11.66 -17.06 11.04
CA PRO A 692 10.65 -16.04 10.76
C PRO A 692 10.47 -14.97 11.86
N ARG A 693 10.89 -15.24 13.12
CA ARG A 693 10.72 -14.32 14.27
C ARG A 693 11.61 -13.09 14.19
N ALA A 694 12.82 -13.24 13.66
CA ALA A 694 13.73 -12.11 13.47
C ALA A 694 13.17 -11.04 12.51
N ALA A 695 12.26 -11.43 11.60
CA ALA A 695 11.63 -10.54 10.63
C ALA A 695 10.30 -9.93 11.11
N ARG A 696 9.61 -10.54 12.10
CA ARG A 696 8.28 -10.12 12.58
C ARG A 696 8.27 -9.98 14.11
N ARG A 697 8.16 -8.75 14.62
CA ARG A 697 8.11 -8.37 16.05
C ARG A 697 6.91 -8.93 16.87
N THR A 698 6.25 -9.99 16.43
CA THR A 698 4.96 -10.46 16.97
C THR A 698 4.84 -11.99 17.12
N ALA A 699 5.94 -12.74 17.21
CA ALA A 699 5.89 -14.19 17.34
C ALA A 699 5.71 -14.65 18.80
N SER A 700 4.91 -15.69 19.01
CA SER A 700 4.70 -16.31 20.32
C SER A 700 5.96 -17.03 20.81
N PRO A 701 6.27 -16.99 22.13
CA PRO A 701 7.37 -17.76 22.73
C PRO A 701 7.23 -19.27 22.44
N PHE A 702 8.32 -19.92 22.08
CA PHE A 702 8.41 -21.39 21.92
C PHE A 702 9.48 -21.93 22.87
N THR A 703 9.24 -23.12 23.41
CA THR A 703 10.17 -23.78 24.33
C THR A 703 10.27 -25.24 23.96
N PRO A 704 11.40 -25.69 23.36
CA PRO A 704 11.70 -27.10 23.24
C PRO A 704 12.02 -27.68 24.63
N TRP A 705 11.48 -28.85 24.95
CA TRP A 705 11.71 -29.54 26.21
C TRP A 705 12.02 -31.02 26.00
N ILE A 706 13.19 -31.46 26.47
CA ILE A 706 13.60 -32.85 26.34
C ILE A 706 13.02 -33.64 27.51
N ALA A 707 12.07 -34.54 27.24
CA ALA A 707 11.51 -35.45 28.24
C ALA A 707 10.91 -36.72 27.60
N ASP A 708 11.02 -37.84 28.32
CA ASP A 708 10.31 -39.08 27.96
C ASP A 708 8.89 -39.06 28.53
N THR A 709 7.87 -39.16 27.66
CA THR A 709 6.45 -39.20 28.07
C THR A 709 6.11 -40.36 29.00
N THR A 710 6.94 -41.40 29.06
CA THR A 710 6.76 -42.57 29.93
C THR A 710 7.32 -42.36 31.34
N ASP A 711 8.16 -41.33 31.53
CA ASP A 711 8.70 -40.92 32.83
C ASP A 711 7.79 -39.87 33.49
N ALA A 712 7.01 -40.32 34.47
CA ALA A 712 6.09 -39.46 35.20
C ALA A 712 6.77 -38.32 35.97
N ARG A 713 8.04 -38.48 36.40
CA ARG A 713 8.76 -37.41 37.11
C ARG A 713 9.18 -36.31 36.13
N GLN A 714 9.72 -36.68 34.98
CA GLN A 714 10.08 -35.73 33.93
C GLN A 714 8.85 -34.99 33.40
N MET A 715 7.78 -35.71 33.09
CA MET A 715 6.55 -35.07 32.63
C MET A 715 5.94 -34.18 33.71
N ARG A 716 5.91 -34.59 34.98
CA ARG A 716 5.44 -33.71 36.07
C ARG A 716 6.22 -32.41 36.14
N ALA A 717 7.55 -32.44 35.97
CA ALA A 717 8.37 -31.22 35.92
C ALA A 717 7.95 -30.27 34.79
N VAL A 718 7.60 -30.79 33.60
CA VAL A 718 7.07 -29.98 32.48
C VAL A 718 5.75 -29.31 32.88
N PHE A 719 4.84 -30.06 33.49
CA PHE A 719 3.54 -29.54 33.93
C PHE A 719 3.67 -28.48 35.03
N GLU A 720 4.58 -28.68 35.99
CA GLU A 720 4.86 -27.73 37.06
C GLU A 720 5.47 -26.43 36.52
N ALA A 721 6.40 -26.53 35.56
CA ALA A 721 7.08 -25.39 34.97
C ALA A 721 6.17 -24.54 34.08
N HIS A 722 5.27 -25.17 33.30
CA HIS A 722 4.56 -24.48 32.22
C HIS A 722 3.04 -24.42 32.36
N ARG A 723 2.43 -25.28 33.21
CA ARG A 723 0.97 -25.30 33.45
C ARG A 723 0.15 -25.22 32.14
N PRO A 724 0.30 -26.19 31.22
CA PRO A 724 -0.36 -26.14 29.91
C PRO A 724 -1.89 -26.14 30.06
N GLN A 725 -2.60 -25.34 29.26
CA GLN A 725 -4.08 -25.40 29.23
C GLN A 725 -4.60 -26.30 28.11
N ILE A 726 -3.81 -26.53 27.06
CA ILE A 726 -4.18 -27.38 25.92
C ILE A 726 -3.02 -28.31 25.60
N ILE A 727 -3.32 -29.60 25.42
CA ILE A 727 -2.33 -30.62 25.08
C ILE A 727 -2.71 -31.31 23.77
N PHE A 728 -1.78 -31.36 22.82
CA PHE A 728 -1.84 -32.24 21.66
C PHE A 728 -0.82 -33.37 21.84
N HIS A 729 -1.32 -34.59 22.03
CA HIS A 729 -0.49 -35.77 22.26
C HIS A 729 -0.23 -36.52 20.96
N ALA A 730 0.93 -36.26 20.35
CA ALA A 730 1.41 -36.89 19.12
C ALA A 730 2.61 -37.84 19.32
N ALA A 731 3.05 -38.08 20.56
CA ALA A 731 4.14 -39.00 20.87
C ALA A 731 3.66 -40.46 20.74
N ALA A 732 4.22 -41.20 19.79
CA ALA A 732 3.93 -42.62 19.61
C ALA A 732 4.97 -43.29 18.70
N TYR A 733 5.16 -44.60 18.88
CA TYR A 733 5.75 -45.46 17.87
C TYR A 733 4.70 -45.95 16.88
N LYS A 734 4.99 -45.81 15.58
CA LYS A 734 4.02 -46.01 14.50
C LYS A 734 4.37 -47.11 13.48
N HIS A 735 5.60 -47.63 13.51
CA HIS A 735 6.06 -48.58 12.49
C HIS A 735 5.60 -49.99 12.82
N VAL A 736 4.53 -50.46 12.15
CA VAL A 736 3.94 -51.80 12.38
C VAL A 736 4.99 -52.92 12.45
N PRO A 737 5.91 -53.09 11.47
CA PRO A 737 6.87 -54.19 11.54
C PRO A 737 7.80 -54.14 12.76
N LEU A 738 8.16 -52.94 13.22
CA LEU A 738 8.99 -52.76 14.41
C LEU A 738 8.19 -53.02 15.69
N MET A 739 6.91 -52.67 15.72
CA MET A 739 6.06 -52.88 16.90
C MET A 739 5.58 -54.34 17.02
N GLU A 740 5.53 -55.09 15.91
CA GLU A 740 5.40 -56.55 15.95
C GLU A 740 6.66 -57.22 16.49
N ALA A 741 7.85 -56.74 16.09
CA ALA A 741 9.12 -57.26 16.58
C ALA A 741 9.42 -56.85 18.04
N PHE A 742 8.98 -55.66 18.46
CA PHE A 742 9.25 -55.08 19.77
C PHE A 742 7.95 -54.58 20.45
N PRO A 743 7.01 -55.48 20.77
CA PRO A 743 5.69 -55.13 21.31
C PRO A 743 5.74 -54.37 22.64
N CYS A 744 6.71 -54.71 23.50
CA CYS A 744 6.90 -54.04 24.80
C CYS A 744 7.23 -52.55 24.64
N ALA A 745 7.95 -52.18 23.57
CA ALA A 745 8.23 -50.77 23.27
C ALA A 745 6.95 -50.01 22.91
N ALA A 746 6.02 -50.65 22.18
CA ALA A 746 4.71 -50.10 21.88
C ALA A 746 3.86 -49.93 23.15
N LEU A 747 3.82 -50.93 24.03
CA LEU A 747 3.13 -50.85 25.32
C LEU A 747 3.70 -49.72 26.19
N ARG A 748 5.04 -49.63 26.32
CA ARG A 748 5.68 -48.58 27.11
C ARG A 748 5.35 -47.18 26.58
N VAL A 749 5.52 -46.92 25.28
CA VAL A 749 5.36 -45.57 24.73
C VAL A 749 3.91 -45.24 24.41
N ASN A 750 3.23 -46.06 23.61
CA ASN A 750 1.88 -45.75 23.14
C ASN A 750 0.83 -45.92 24.24
N THR A 751 1.04 -46.83 25.20
CA THR A 751 0.09 -47.06 26.30
C THR A 751 0.49 -46.29 27.55
N ARG A 752 1.61 -46.65 28.19
CA ARG A 752 2.03 -46.00 29.45
C ARG A 752 2.36 -44.53 29.26
N GLY A 753 3.02 -44.14 28.17
CA GLY A 753 3.25 -42.74 27.83
C GLY A 753 1.95 -41.93 27.72
N THR A 754 0.98 -42.42 26.94
CA THR A 754 -0.35 -41.78 26.83
C THR A 754 -1.01 -41.64 28.20
N PHE A 755 -0.97 -42.69 29.02
CA PHE A 755 -1.57 -42.70 30.37
C PHE A 755 -0.94 -41.67 31.31
N VAL A 756 0.40 -41.60 31.37
CA VAL A 756 1.12 -40.65 32.24
C VAL A 756 0.74 -39.20 31.90
N VAL A 757 0.75 -38.83 30.62
CA VAL A 757 0.41 -37.46 30.21
C VAL A 757 -1.07 -37.16 30.45
N ALA A 758 -1.96 -38.13 30.23
CA ALA A 758 -3.40 -37.96 30.46
C ALA A 758 -3.76 -37.82 31.95
N GLU A 759 -3.14 -38.61 32.82
CA GLU A 759 -3.34 -38.49 34.28
C GLU A 759 -2.81 -37.15 34.81
N LEU A 760 -1.63 -36.71 34.37
CA LEU A 760 -1.11 -35.39 34.72
C LEU A 760 -2.01 -34.27 34.17
N ALA A 761 -2.59 -34.44 32.98
CA ALA A 761 -3.54 -33.49 32.43
C ALA A 761 -4.79 -33.34 33.31
N ARG A 762 -5.30 -34.46 33.82
CA ARG A 762 -6.41 -34.49 34.77
C ARG A 762 -6.04 -33.86 36.11
N GLU A 763 -4.87 -34.20 36.66
CA GLU A 763 -4.38 -33.69 37.94
C GLU A 763 -4.16 -32.17 37.93
N PHE A 764 -3.56 -31.64 36.85
CA PHE A 764 -3.25 -30.21 36.72
C PHE A 764 -4.42 -29.39 36.16
N GLY A 765 -5.57 -30.01 35.86
CA GLY A 765 -6.76 -29.31 35.38
C GLY A 765 -6.60 -28.71 33.99
N VAL A 766 -5.91 -29.40 33.08
CA VAL A 766 -5.80 -29.01 31.67
C VAL A 766 -7.20 -28.90 31.07
N GLU A 767 -7.49 -27.86 30.29
CA GLU A 767 -8.84 -27.67 29.74
C GLU A 767 -9.16 -28.69 28.63
N ARG A 768 -8.20 -28.96 27.75
CA ARG A 768 -8.38 -29.88 26.61
C ARG A 768 -7.16 -30.74 26.36
N PHE A 769 -7.41 -32.03 26.16
CA PHE A 769 -6.41 -33.02 25.78
C PHE A 769 -6.83 -33.73 24.50
N VAL A 770 -5.99 -33.64 23.47
CA VAL A 770 -6.25 -34.20 22.14
C VAL A 770 -5.24 -35.30 21.84
N LEU A 771 -5.69 -36.55 21.78
CA LEU A 771 -4.90 -37.70 21.35
C LEU A 771 -4.91 -37.82 19.82
N VAL A 772 -3.74 -37.82 19.20
CA VAL A 772 -3.58 -38.16 17.79
C VAL A 772 -3.67 -39.69 17.64
N SER A 773 -4.73 -40.19 17.01
CA SER A 773 -4.97 -41.61 16.74
C SER A 773 -4.79 -41.94 15.24
N THR A 774 -5.10 -43.18 14.85
CA THR A 774 -4.89 -43.72 13.49
C THR A 774 -6.03 -44.67 13.11
N ASP A 775 -6.31 -44.79 11.83
CA ASP A 775 -7.13 -45.85 11.22
C ASP A 775 -6.79 -47.27 11.72
N LYS A 776 -5.51 -47.56 11.99
CA LYS A 776 -5.03 -48.88 12.47
C LYS A 776 -5.54 -49.25 13.86
N ALA A 777 -6.12 -48.31 14.60
CA ALA A 777 -6.80 -48.58 15.87
C ALA A 777 -8.20 -49.19 15.65
N VAL A 778 -8.75 -49.14 14.43
CA VAL A 778 -10.02 -49.75 14.05
C VAL A 778 -9.78 -51.22 13.73
N ASN A 779 -10.47 -52.12 14.45
CA ASN A 779 -10.32 -53.58 14.32
C ASN A 779 -8.84 -53.99 14.23
N PRO A 780 -8.01 -53.66 15.23
CA PRO A 780 -6.57 -53.71 15.11
C PRO A 780 -6.11 -55.14 14.76
N ALA A 781 -5.21 -55.26 13.77
CA ALA A 781 -4.60 -56.53 13.36
C ALA A 781 -3.11 -56.63 13.76
N ASN A 782 -2.61 -55.63 14.48
CA ASN A 782 -1.22 -55.50 14.90
C ASN A 782 -1.13 -54.81 16.28
N VAL A 783 -0.01 -55.03 16.97
CA VAL A 783 0.27 -54.49 18.31
C VAL A 783 0.27 -52.96 18.31
N MET A 784 0.80 -52.32 17.27
CA MET A 784 0.79 -50.86 17.13
C MET A 784 -0.65 -50.32 17.15
N GLY A 785 -1.53 -50.87 16.32
CA GLY A 785 -2.95 -50.55 16.28
C GLY A 785 -3.66 -50.83 17.61
N ALA A 786 -3.39 -51.99 18.22
CA ALA A 786 -3.98 -52.39 19.50
C ALA A 786 -3.64 -51.40 20.63
N THR A 787 -2.37 -50.96 20.73
CA THR A 787 -1.97 -49.96 21.72
C THR A 787 -2.59 -48.59 21.48
N LYS A 788 -2.81 -48.19 20.22
CA LYS A 788 -3.54 -46.95 19.90
C LYS A 788 -5.02 -47.05 20.22
N ARG A 789 -5.65 -48.20 19.97
CA ARG A 789 -7.04 -48.48 20.38
C ARG A 789 -7.22 -48.40 21.89
N LEU A 790 -6.28 -48.95 22.66
CA LEU A 790 -6.28 -48.79 24.11
C LEU A 790 -6.19 -47.31 24.52
N GLY A 791 -5.37 -46.52 23.83
CA GLY A 791 -5.30 -45.06 24.02
C GLY A 791 -6.65 -44.36 23.76
N GLU A 792 -7.40 -44.76 22.74
CA GLU A 792 -8.74 -44.22 22.48
C GLU A 792 -9.72 -44.56 23.61
N LEU A 793 -9.73 -45.82 24.05
CA LEU A 793 -10.56 -46.27 25.18
C LEU A 793 -10.20 -45.49 26.46
N LEU A 794 -8.92 -45.21 26.67
CA LEU A 794 -8.45 -44.38 27.77
C LEU A 794 -8.98 -42.95 27.68
N MET A 795 -8.98 -42.31 26.50
CA MET A 795 -9.54 -40.95 26.34
C MET A 795 -11.03 -40.92 26.61
N LEU A 796 -11.77 -41.92 26.13
CA LEU A 796 -13.22 -42.04 26.36
C LEU A 796 -13.50 -42.21 27.86
N ALA A 797 -12.85 -43.16 28.51
CA ALA A 797 -13.04 -43.44 29.94
C ALA A 797 -12.55 -42.27 30.84
N ALA A 798 -11.44 -41.61 30.49
CA ALA A 798 -10.95 -40.43 31.19
C ALA A 798 -11.90 -39.24 31.04
N GLY A 799 -12.53 -39.08 29.87
CA GLY A 799 -13.53 -38.05 29.61
C GLY A 799 -14.78 -38.22 30.46
N GLU A 800 -15.24 -39.45 30.66
CA GLU A 800 -16.37 -39.76 31.56
C GLU A 800 -16.00 -39.55 33.04
N ALA A 801 -14.76 -39.86 33.42
CA ALA A 801 -14.29 -39.78 34.80
C ALA A 801 -13.83 -38.36 35.24
N SER A 802 -13.57 -37.45 34.31
CA SER A 802 -12.98 -36.13 34.58
C SER A 802 -13.98 -34.99 34.37
N PRO A 803 -14.36 -34.23 35.41
CA PRO A 803 -15.24 -33.08 35.25
C PRO A 803 -14.53 -31.82 34.73
N THR A 804 -13.19 -31.78 34.78
CA THR A 804 -12.39 -30.58 34.48
C THR A 804 -11.69 -30.62 33.12
N THR A 805 -11.24 -31.81 32.69
CA THR A 805 -10.42 -31.96 31.48
C THR A 805 -11.23 -32.63 30.38
N ARG A 806 -11.36 -31.96 29.24
CA ARG A 806 -12.04 -32.52 28.06
C ARG A 806 -11.06 -33.37 27.25
N PHE A 807 -11.17 -34.68 27.38
CA PHE A 807 -10.39 -35.64 26.59
C PHE A 807 -11.05 -35.93 25.25
N THR A 808 -10.26 -35.95 24.19
CA THR A 808 -10.71 -36.36 22.85
C THR A 808 -9.61 -37.10 22.10
N ALA A 809 -9.99 -37.96 21.16
CA ALA A 809 -9.07 -38.61 20.23
C ALA A 809 -9.50 -38.33 18.78
N VAL A 810 -8.54 -38.17 17.87
CA VAL A 810 -8.79 -37.89 16.45
C VAL A 810 -8.13 -38.96 15.59
N ARG A 811 -8.93 -39.72 14.85
CA ARG A 811 -8.50 -40.74 13.88
C ARG A 811 -8.35 -40.17 12.48
N PHE A 812 -7.29 -40.59 11.80
CA PHE A 812 -7.07 -40.35 10.39
C PHE A 812 -6.15 -41.44 9.82
N GLY A 813 -6.08 -41.51 8.49
CA GLY A 813 -5.26 -42.48 7.77
C GLY A 813 -3.81 -42.04 7.57
N ASN A 814 -3.22 -42.46 6.45
CA ASN A 814 -1.83 -42.16 6.16
C ASN A 814 -1.65 -40.68 5.78
N VAL A 815 -0.46 -40.16 6.13
CA VAL A 815 -0.07 -38.79 5.79
C VAL A 815 1.09 -38.81 4.81
N LEU A 816 0.93 -38.10 3.69
CA LEU A 816 1.94 -37.96 2.65
C LEU A 816 3.24 -37.38 3.19
N ASN A 817 4.36 -37.86 2.64
CA ASN A 817 5.71 -37.40 2.97
C ASN A 817 6.07 -37.44 4.46
N SER A 818 5.31 -38.16 5.28
CA SER A 818 5.66 -38.39 6.68
C SER A 818 6.90 -39.28 6.79
N ARG A 819 7.71 -39.10 7.85
CA ARG A 819 8.96 -39.86 8.04
C ARG A 819 8.69 -41.36 7.98
N GLY A 820 9.46 -42.06 7.15
CA GLY A 820 9.39 -43.52 6.99
C GLY A 820 8.13 -44.05 6.30
N SER A 821 7.35 -43.21 5.62
CA SER A 821 6.19 -43.64 4.81
C SER A 821 6.60 -44.18 3.43
N VAL A 822 5.62 -44.70 2.69
CA VAL A 822 5.83 -45.34 1.38
C VAL A 822 6.35 -44.36 0.31
N VAL A 823 5.90 -43.10 0.34
CA VAL A 823 6.27 -42.09 -0.67
C VAL A 823 7.77 -41.76 -0.61
N PRO A 824 8.37 -41.40 0.54
CA PRO A 824 9.84 -41.24 0.64
C PRO A 824 10.64 -42.51 0.34
N ARG A 825 10.04 -43.70 0.47
CA ARG A 825 10.68 -44.96 0.08
C ARG A 825 10.69 -45.11 -1.44
N PHE A 826 9.56 -44.91 -2.10
CA PHE A 826 9.47 -44.92 -3.56
C PHE A 826 10.35 -43.87 -4.20
N GLN A 827 10.40 -42.66 -3.64
CA GLN A 827 11.28 -41.62 -4.13
C GLN A 827 12.75 -42.07 -4.13
N ARG A 828 13.24 -42.61 -3.01
CA ARG A 828 14.60 -43.17 -2.92
C ARG A 828 14.84 -44.36 -3.85
N GLN A 829 13.84 -45.23 -4.04
CA GLN A 829 13.94 -46.37 -4.97
C GLN A 829 14.02 -45.90 -6.42
N ILE A 830 13.23 -44.89 -6.80
CA ILE A 830 13.29 -44.28 -8.14
C ILE A 830 14.63 -43.59 -8.36
N ASP A 831 15.11 -42.81 -7.39
CA ASP A 831 16.39 -42.12 -7.47
C ASP A 831 17.58 -43.10 -7.58
N ALA A 832 17.41 -44.32 -7.07
CA ALA A 832 18.37 -45.41 -7.18
C ALA A 832 18.23 -46.26 -8.48
N GLY A 833 17.23 -45.99 -9.32
CA GLY A 833 16.99 -46.72 -10.58
C GLY A 833 16.00 -47.90 -10.49
N GLY A 834 15.32 -48.09 -9.37
CA GLY A 834 14.34 -49.17 -9.15
C GLY A 834 14.94 -50.50 -8.66
N PRO A 835 14.12 -51.55 -8.49
CA PRO A 835 12.66 -51.59 -8.61
C PRO A 835 11.93 -50.95 -7.41
N LEU A 836 10.66 -50.59 -7.62
CA LEU A 836 9.76 -50.15 -6.53
C LEU A 836 9.15 -51.38 -5.87
N THR A 837 9.19 -51.44 -4.54
CA THR A 837 8.67 -52.60 -3.79
C THR A 837 7.29 -52.31 -3.23
N VAL A 838 6.26 -52.96 -3.76
CA VAL A 838 4.88 -52.95 -3.24
C VAL A 838 4.66 -54.24 -2.44
N THR A 839 3.86 -54.21 -1.38
CA THR A 839 3.63 -55.42 -0.56
C THR A 839 2.63 -56.36 -1.22
N HIS A 840 1.51 -55.84 -1.74
CA HIS A 840 0.48 -56.62 -2.43
C HIS A 840 -0.17 -55.81 -3.56
N PRO A 841 -0.55 -56.41 -4.70
CA PRO A 841 -1.17 -55.69 -5.83
C PRO A 841 -2.45 -54.93 -5.48
N GLU A 842 -3.25 -55.49 -4.57
CA GLU A 842 -4.55 -54.93 -4.16
C GLU A 842 -4.49 -54.04 -2.92
N ILE A 843 -3.30 -53.82 -2.33
CA ILE A 843 -3.20 -53.02 -1.11
C ILE A 843 -3.54 -51.56 -1.39
N ASP A 844 -4.45 -51.00 -0.60
CA ASP A 844 -4.86 -49.60 -0.71
C ASP A 844 -4.72 -48.86 0.63
N ARG A 845 -4.54 -47.54 0.56
CA ARG A 845 -4.45 -46.70 1.75
C ARG A 845 -5.16 -45.38 1.52
N TYR A 846 -5.73 -44.87 2.61
CA TYR A 846 -6.24 -43.51 2.67
C TYR A 846 -5.10 -42.52 2.88
N PHE A 847 -5.06 -41.44 2.08
CA PHE A 847 -4.03 -40.42 2.17
C PHE A 847 -4.59 -39.03 2.36
N MET A 848 -3.92 -38.25 3.20
CA MET A 848 -4.13 -36.82 3.40
C MET A 848 -2.77 -36.11 3.41
N SER A 849 -2.75 -34.81 3.13
CA SER A 849 -1.53 -34.02 3.30
C SER A 849 -1.24 -33.77 4.79
N LEU A 850 0.04 -33.58 5.12
CA LEU A 850 0.46 -33.30 6.51
C LEU A 850 -0.16 -32.01 7.06
N PRO A 851 -0.16 -30.88 6.32
CA PRO A 851 -0.78 -29.65 6.82
C PRO A 851 -2.29 -29.78 7.01
N GLU A 852 -2.99 -30.47 6.12
CA GLU A 852 -4.44 -30.69 6.19
C GLU A 852 -4.83 -31.52 7.42
N ALA A 853 -4.13 -32.62 7.67
CA ALA A 853 -4.40 -33.46 8.84
C ALA A 853 -4.28 -32.65 10.14
N VAL A 854 -3.21 -31.86 10.27
CA VAL A 854 -2.99 -31.01 11.44
C VAL A 854 -4.05 -29.92 11.59
N ARG A 855 -4.43 -29.24 10.49
CA ARG A 855 -5.50 -28.24 10.51
C ARG A 855 -6.80 -28.82 11.05
N LEU A 856 -7.17 -30.00 10.58
CA LEU A 856 -8.38 -30.70 11.01
C LEU A 856 -8.29 -31.22 12.45
N ILE A 857 -7.10 -31.65 12.92
CA ILE A 857 -6.87 -32.01 14.33
C ILE A 857 -7.09 -30.80 15.25
N VAL A 858 -6.54 -29.64 14.89
CA VAL A 858 -6.74 -28.39 15.65
C VAL A 858 -8.21 -27.97 15.63
N GLN A 859 -8.88 -28.07 14.47
CA GLN A 859 -10.32 -27.80 14.35
C GLN A 859 -11.15 -28.76 15.20
N ALA A 860 -10.83 -30.07 15.23
CA ALA A 860 -11.55 -31.05 16.06
C ALA A 860 -11.47 -30.71 17.56
N ALA A 861 -10.35 -30.15 18.01
CA ALA A 861 -10.19 -29.67 19.38
C ALA A 861 -11.17 -28.54 19.76
N THR A 862 -11.70 -27.78 18.78
CA THR A 862 -12.72 -26.75 19.02
C THR A 862 -14.12 -27.35 19.22
N LEU A 863 -14.36 -28.54 18.67
CA LEU A 863 -15.68 -29.20 18.66
C LEU A 863 -15.92 -30.05 19.91
N THR A 864 -14.85 -30.51 20.58
CA THR A 864 -14.97 -31.44 21.70
C THR A 864 -15.74 -30.87 22.89
N GLN A 865 -16.66 -31.68 23.41
CA GLN A 865 -17.35 -31.48 24.69
C GLN A 865 -16.74 -32.35 25.80
N GLY A 866 -15.90 -33.33 25.45
CA GLY A 866 -15.23 -34.27 26.35
C GLY A 866 -15.75 -35.70 26.17
N GLY A 867 -14.86 -36.68 26.14
CA GLY A 867 -15.21 -38.07 25.85
C GLY A 867 -15.56 -38.31 24.38
N ASP A 868 -15.07 -37.48 23.46
CA ASP A 868 -15.36 -37.58 22.03
C ASP A 868 -14.25 -38.31 21.27
N LEU A 869 -14.65 -39.18 20.34
CA LEU A 869 -13.79 -39.76 19.33
C LEU A 869 -14.16 -39.19 17.96
N TYR A 870 -13.22 -38.49 17.31
CA TYR A 870 -13.41 -37.91 15.99
C TYR A 870 -12.70 -38.72 14.92
N MET A 871 -13.22 -38.66 13.70
CA MET A 871 -12.63 -39.23 12.49
C MET A 871 -12.61 -38.15 11.40
N LEU A 872 -11.45 -37.98 10.77
CA LEU A 872 -11.31 -37.07 9.64
C LEU A 872 -11.83 -37.71 8.36
N ASP A 873 -12.41 -36.90 7.48
CA ASP A 873 -12.78 -37.37 6.15
C ASP A 873 -11.52 -37.67 5.32
N MET A 874 -11.31 -38.93 5.03
CA MET A 874 -10.15 -39.39 4.29
C MET A 874 -10.40 -39.58 2.78
N GLY A 875 -11.57 -39.21 2.26
CA GLY A 875 -11.87 -39.34 0.84
C GLY A 875 -11.72 -40.78 0.34
N GLU A 876 -11.36 -40.95 -0.93
CA GLU A 876 -11.18 -42.27 -1.55
C GLU A 876 -9.81 -42.88 -1.19
N SER A 877 -9.79 -44.20 -0.99
CA SER A 877 -8.54 -44.95 -0.86
C SER A 877 -7.81 -45.03 -2.20
N ILE A 878 -6.49 -45.20 -2.15
CA ILE A 878 -5.65 -45.32 -3.35
C ILE A 878 -4.83 -46.59 -3.26
N ARG A 879 -4.86 -47.38 -4.33
CA ARG A 879 -4.00 -48.56 -4.45
C ARG A 879 -2.54 -48.14 -4.49
N ILE A 880 -1.70 -48.80 -3.70
CA ILE A 880 -0.28 -48.47 -3.62
C ILE A 880 0.44 -48.75 -4.94
N THR A 881 -0.05 -49.72 -5.72
CA THR A 881 0.40 -49.98 -7.10
C THR A 881 0.16 -48.75 -8.00
N ASP A 882 -1.05 -48.17 -7.98
CA ASP A 882 -1.36 -46.98 -8.78
C ASP A 882 -0.51 -45.78 -8.35
N LEU A 883 -0.27 -45.63 -7.04
CA LEU A 883 0.63 -44.61 -6.51
C LEU A 883 2.07 -44.81 -7.00
N ALA A 884 2.58 -46.04 -6.97
CA ALA A 884 3.93 -46.38 -7.46
C ALA A 884 4.08 -46.03 -8.94
N GLU A 885 3.14 -46.46 -9.79
CA GLU A 885 3.17 -46.17 -11.21
C GLU A 885 3.09 -44.66 -11.49
N ARG A 886 2.20 -43.94 -10.79
CA ARG A 886 2.09 -42.48 -10.94
C ARG A 886 3.40 -41.79 -10.55
N MET A 887 4.06 -42.21 -9.48
CA MET A 887 5.36 -41.65 -9.07
C MET A 887 6.48 -41.93 -10.08
N ILE A 888 6.48 -43.10 -10.73
CA ILE A 888 7.40 -43.41 -11.84
C ILE A 888 7.12 -42.46 -13.03
N ARG A 889 5.85 -42.33 -13.44
CA ARG A 889 5.43 -41.42 -14.53
C ARG A 889 5.77 -39.95 -14.22
N LEU A 890 5.66 -39.51 -12.97
CA LEU A 890 6.06 -38.16 -12.54
C LEU A 890 7.53 -37.84 -12.81
N ARG A 891 8.41 -38.85 -12.85
CA ARG A 891 9.83 -38.69 -13.17
C ARG A 891 10.12 -38.79 -14.67
N GLY A 892 9.09 -38.85 -15.51
CA GLY A 892 9.22 -39.03 -16.96
C GLY A 892 9.64 -40.46 -17.34
N LEU A 893 9.49 -41.41 -16.44
CA LEU A 893 9.86 -42.81 -16.63
C LEU A 893 8.61 -43.67 -16.88
N ARG A 894 8.77 -44.77 -17.61
CA ARG A 894 7.69 -45.71 -17.94
C ARG A 894 7.65 -46.87 -16.94
N PRO A 895 6.55 -47.06 -16.19
CA PRO A 895 6.37 -48.22 -15.32
C PRO A 895 6.48 -49.53 -16.11
N GLY A 896 7.20 -50.51 -15.56
CA GLY A 896 7.41 -51.83 -16.17
C GLY A 896 8.42 -51.87 -17.33
N VAL A 897 8.91 -50.71 -17.79
CA VAL A 897 9.94 -50.62 -18.84
C VAL A 897 11.22 -50.00 -18.29
N ASP A 898 11.12 -48.79 -17.75
CA ASP A 898 12.27 -48.08 -17.20
C ASP A 898 12.47 -48.41 -15.71
N ILE A 899 11.37 -48.64 -14.97
CA ILE A 899 11.39 -49.06 -13.56
C ILE A 899 10.32 -50.14 -13.33
N ALA A 900 10.72 -51.30 -12.80
CA ALA A 900 9.82 -52.38 -12.43
C ALA A 900 9.14 -52.14 -11.07
N VAL A 901 7.93 -52.68 -10.91
CA VAL A 901 7.20 -52.76 -9.64
C VAL A 901 7.19 -54.21 -9.19
N GLU A 902 7.83 -54.51 -8.05
CA GLU A 902 7.95 -55.85 -7.50
C GLU A 902 7.07 -56.03 -6.26
N TYR A 903 6.36 -57.15 -6.21
CA TYR A 903 5.51 -57.52 -5.09
C TYR A 903 6.29 -58.35 -4.07
N THR A 904 6.34 -57.86 -2.82
CA THR A 904 7.19 -58.41 -1.75
C THR A 904 6.45 -59.25 -0.72
N GLY A 905 5.11 -59.35 -0.82
CA GLY A 905 4.25 -60.02 0.14
C GLY A 905 3.78 -59.07 1.26
N LEU A 906 2.64 -59.43 1.88
CA LEU A 906 2.15 -58.72 3.07
C LEU A 906 3.05 -59.00 4.26
N ARG A 907 3.29 -57.96 5.06
CA ARG A 907 4.10 -58.07 6.28
C ARG A 907 3.23 -58.54 7.45
N PRO A 908 3.83 -59.12 8.52
CA PRO A 908 3.09 -59.48 9.72
C PRO A 908 2.27 -58.30 10.27
N GLY A 909 0.99 -58.55 10.56
CA GLY A 909 0.07 -57.54 11.10
C GLY A 909 -0.37 -56.45 10.12
N GLU A 910 0.02 -56.52 8.84
CA GLU A 910 -0.38 -55.55 7.81
C GLU A 910 -1.73 -55.92 7.19
N LYS A 911 -2.68 -54.98 7.20
CA LYS A 911 -3.97 -55.15 6.53
C LYS A 911 -3.87 -54.89 5.03
N LEU A 912 -4.67 -55.62 4.25
CA LEU A 912 -4.82 -55.33 2.82
C LEU A 912 -5.57 -54.00 2.62
N HIS A 913 -6.70 -53.85 3.31
CA HIS A 913 -7.53 -52.64 3.32
C HIS A 913 -7.64 -52.11 4.74
N GLU A 914 -7.39 -50.81 4.92
CA GLU A 914 -7.61 -50.15 6.21
C GLU A 914 -9.09 -49.78 6.36
N GLU A 915 -9.59 -49.82 7.60
CA GLU A 915 -10.97 -49.44 7.93
C GLU A 915 -10.97 -48.12 8.71
N LEU A 916 -11.97 -47.28 8.47
CA LEU A 916 -12.12 -46.00 9.18
C LEU A 916 -13.13 -46.08 10.34
N ILE A 917 -14.07 -47.03 10.27
CA ILE A 917 -15.08 -47.32 11.29
C ILE A 917 -15.18 -48.84 11.49
N SER A 918 -15.47 -49.29 12.72
CA SER A 918 -15.79 -50.71 12.95
C SER A 918 -17.28 -50.99 12.73
N ALA A 919 -17.66 -52.27 12.69
CA ALA A 919 -19.06 -52.70 12.59
C ALA A 919 -19.94 -52.23 13.76
N PHE A 920 -19.34 -51.91 14.90
CA PHE A 920 -20.02 -51.44 16.11
C PHE A 920 -19.98 -49.93 16.28
N GLU A 921 -19.47 -49.19 15.28
CA GLU A 921 -19.29 -47.74 15.33
C GLU A 921 -20.12 -47.08 14.22
N THR A 922 -20.71 -45.92 14.52
CA THR A 922 -21.43 -45.10 13.55
C THR A 922 -20.85 -43.69 13.50
N ARG A 923 -20.72 -43.15 12.29
CA ARG A 923 -20.29 -41.76 12.08
C ARG A 923 -21.47 -40.80 12.16
N VAL A 924 -21.29 -39.70 12.89
CA VAL A 924 -22.26 -38.61 13.04
C VAL A 924 -21.62 -37.32 12.55
N SER A 925 -22.32 -36.58 11.70
CA SER A 925 -21.82 -35.29 11.19
C SER A 925 -21.62 -34.28 12.32
N THR A 926 -20.57 -33.46 12.21
CA THR A 926 -20.33 -32.33 13.10
C THR A 926 -20.67 -31.01 12.40
N ALA A 927 -20.41 -29.87 13.06
CA ALA A 927 -20.49 -28.56 12.43
C ALA A 927 -19.48 -28.37 11.28
N HIS A 928 -18.45 -29.22 11.19
CA HIS A 928 -17.46 -29.18 10.13
C HIS A 928 -17.64 -30.36 9.16
N PRO A 929 -17.70 -30.14 7.83
CA PRO A 929 -18.06 -31.18 6.87
C PRO A 929 -17.06 -32.35 6.83
N ASN A 930 -15.77 -32.07 7.06
CA ASN A 930 -14.71 -33.08 6.98
C ASN A 930 -14.30 -33.67 8.34
N ILE A 931 -15.13 -33.49 9.38
CA ILE A 931 -14.91 -34.06 10.72
C ILE A 931 -16.19 -34.75 11.17
N TYR A 932 -16.10 -36.05 11.47
CA TYR A 932 -17.20 -36.85 11.98
C TYR A 932 -16.95 -37.24 13.42
N ARG A 933 -18.00 -37.25 14.26
CA ARG A 933 -17.95 -37.86 15.58
C ARG A 933 -18.30 -39.33 15.48
N ILE A 934 -17.52 -40.19 16.11
CA ILE A 934 -17.74 -41.63 16.17
C ILE A 934 -18.46 -41.98 17.46
N VAL A 935 -19.57 -42.70 17.33
CA VAL A 935 -20.40 -43.16 18.44
C VAL A 935 -20.48 -44.68 18.40
N ALA A 936 -20.38 -45.32 19.56
CA ALA A 936 -20.58 -46.76 19.67
C ALA A 936 -22.07 -47.10 19.52
N GLY A 937 -22.38 -48.11 18.71
CA GLY A 937 -23.71 -48.65 18.53
C GLY A 937 -24.19 -49.44 19.76
N PRO A 938 -25.48 -49.82 19.79
CA PRO A 938 -26.08 -50.54 20.92
C PRO A 938 -25.46 -51.93 21.16
N ASP A 939 -24.94 -52.59 20.12
CA ASP A 939 -24.32 -53.90 20.18
C ASP A 939 -22.80 -53.85 20.44
N ALA A 940 -22.25 -52.67 20.74
CA ALA A 940 -20.82 -52.53 21.00
C ALA A 940 -20.43 -53.23 22.32
N PRO A 941 -19.25 -53.89 22.38
CA PRO A 941 -18.78 -54.50 23.61
C PRO A 941 -18.62 -53.46 24.73
N PRO A 942 -18.89 -53.84 26.00
CA PRO A 942 -18.80 -52.93 27.13
C PRO A 942 -17.39 -52.37 27.24
N ARG A 943 -17.29 -51.05 27.40
CA ARG A 943 -16.00 -50.37 27.51
C ARG A 943 -15.37 -50.66 28.88
N PRO A 944 -14.04 -50.90 28.95
CA PRO A 944 -13.36 -51.02 30.22
C PRO A 944 -13.44 -49.70 31.00
N SER A 945 -13.62 -49.79 32.32
CA SER A 945 -13.64 -48.60 33.18
C SER A 945 -12.27 -47.96 33.26
N PHE A 946 -12.22 -46.66 33.62
CA PHE A 946 -10.96 -45.96 33.79
C PHE A 946 -10.05 -46.63 34.84
N ALA A 947 -10.64 -47.21 35.90
CA ALA A 947 -9.90 -47.97 36.91
C ALA A 947 -9.28 -49.24 36.33
N ALA A 948 -10.03 -50.02 35.55
CA ALA A 948 -9.51 -51.23 34.90
C ALA A 948 -8.37 -50.92 33.91
N LEU A 949 -8.49 -49.81 33.16
CA LEU A 949 -7.44 -49.32 32.28
C LEU A 949 -6.20 -48.90 33.07
N ARG A 950 -6.37 -48.14 34.16
CA ARG A 950 -5.28 -47.74 35.07
C ARG A 950 -4.55 -48.97 35.62
N ASP A 951 -5.28 -49.93 36.19
CA ASP A 951 -4.71 -51.14 36.78
C ASP A 951 -3.90 -51.94 35.75
N PHE A 952 -4.39 -52.01 34.51
CA PHE A 952 -3.64 -52.62 33.42
C PHE A 952 -2.32 -51.88 33.17
N VAL A 953 -2.33 -50.56 33.01
CA VAL A 953 -1.13 -49.77 32.73
C VAL A 953 -0.14 -49.79 33.88
N GLU A 954 -0.61 -49.71 35.13
CA GLU A 954 0.24 -49.77 36.33
C GLU A 954 0.85 -51.16 36.54
N SER A 955 0.18 -52.21 36.05
CA SER A 955 0.70 -53.58 36.10
C SER A 955 1.79 -53.90 35.08
N LEU A 956 2.09 -53.01 34.13
CA LEU A 956 3.14 -53.20 33.13
C LEU A 956 4.53 -53.13 33.80
N GLY A 957 5.08 -54.30 34.12
CA GLY A 957 6.21 -54.50 35.03
C GLY A 957 7.61 -54.32 34.43
N GLY A 958 7.72 -53.92 33.17
CA GLY A 958 9.01 -53.69 32.51
C GLY A 958 9.73 -54.96 32.01
N GLU A 959 9.26 -56.16 32.37
CA GLU A 959 9.77 -57.44 31.85
C GLU A 959 8.75 -58.11 30.91
N GLU A 960 9.29 -58.72 29.87
CA GLU A 960 8.58 -59.27 28.71
C GLU A 960 7.70 -60.47 29.09
N SER A 961 6.38 -60.36 28.93
CA SER A 961 5.51 -61.53 29.00
C SER A 961 4.45 -61.51 27.89
N PRO A 962 4.34 -62.59 27.09
CA PRO A 962 3.18 -62.83 26.22
C PRO A 962 1.83 -62.68 26.94
N ALA A 963 1.80 -62.85 28.28
CA ALA A 963 0.61 -62.61 29.09
C ALA A 963 0.13 -61.15 29.06
N GLU A 964 1.03 -60.16 28.95
CA GLU A 964 0.66 -58.74 28.88
C GLU A 964 -0.04 -58.41 27.55
N LEU A 965 0.43 -59.01 26.44
CA LEU A 965 -0.23 -58.89 25.14
C LEU A 965 -1.60 -59.57 25.16
N ASN A 966 -1.72 -60.78 25.69
CA ASN A 966 -3.01 -61.44 25.84
C ASN A 966 -4.00 -60.58 26.65
N ARG A 967 -3.52 -59.94 27.73
CA ARG A 967 -4.32 -58.98 28.52
C ARG A 967 -4.70 -57.74 27.71
N LEU A 968 -3.80 -57.18 26.90
CA LEU A 968 -4.11 -56.05 26.00
C LEU A 968 -5.26 -56.40 25.06
N TRP A 969 -5.13 -57.51 24.33
CA TRP A 969 -6.11 -57.95 23.33
C TRP A 969 -7.47 -58.25 23.96
N ALA A 970 -7.49 -58.94 25.11
CA ALA A 970 -8.70 -59.16 25.88
C ALA A 970 -9.35 -57.84 26.34
N LEU A 971 -8.55 -56.86 26.76
CA LEU A 971 -9.02 -55.57 27.27
C LEU A 971 -9.63 -54.68 26.18
N ILE A 972 -9.12 -54.74 24.95
CA ILE A 972 -9.68 -54.00 23.81
C ILE A 972 -10.82 -54.76 23.11
N GLY A 973 -11.12 -56.00 23.53
CA GLY A 973 -12.20 -56.81 22.98
C GLY A 973 -11.94 -57.32 21.56
N CYS A 974 -10.69 -57.66 21.24
CA CYS A 974 -10.31 -58.20 19.94
C CYS A 974 -9.50 -59.49 20.12
N ASP A 975 -9.68 -60.45 19.22
CA ASP A 975 -8.92 -61.70 19.24
C ASP A 975 -7.45 -61.45 18.92
N LEU A 976 -6.57 -62.17 19.62
CA LEU A 976 -5.15 -62.13 19.32
C LEU A 976 -4.93 -62.65 17.89
N PRO A 977 -4.24 -61.91 17.00
CA PRO A 977 -3.86 -62.44 15.71
C PRO A 977 -3.03 -63.72 15.91
N PRO A 978 -3.24 -64.79 15.13
CA PRO A 978 -2.45 -66.00 15.28
C PRO A 978 -0.97 -65.65 15.14
N ILE A 979 -0.17 -65.90 16.19
CA ILE A 979 1.27 -65.71 16.17
C ILE A 979 1.84 -66.71 15.17
N GLY A 980 2.13 -66.25 13.95
CA GLY A 980 2.60 -67.11 12.88
C GLY A 980 3.99 -67.68 13.18
N SER A 981 4.04 -68.96 13.49
CA SER A 981 5.19 -69.81 13.25
C SER A 981 5.49 -69.83 11.74
N HIS A 982 6.43 -69.03 11.27
CA HIS A 982 6.92 -69.11 9.90
C HIS A 982 8.41 -69.43 9.91
N SER A 983 8.77 -70.57 9.32
CA SER A 983 10.15 -70.97 9.08
C SER A 983 10.82 -69.97 8.10
N PRO A 984 12.16 -69.95 8.01
CA PRO A 984 12.89 -69.01 7.16
C PRO A 984 12.59 -69.12 5.66
N ASP A 985 11.88 -70.16 5.22
CA ASP A 985 11.57 -70.42 3.83
C ASP A 985 10.10 -70.08 3.56
N GLY A 986 9.86 -68.86 3.07
CA GLY A 986 8.56 -68.25 2.79
C GLY A 986 7.69 -69.00 1.78
N ARG A 987 7.13 -70.14 2.18
CA ARG A 987 6.02 -70.81 1.51
C ARG A 987 4.99 -71.23 2.55
N GLN A 988 3.84 -70.55 2.57
CA GLN A 988 2.62 -71.18 3.05
C GLN A 988 1.53 -71.13 1.98
N ALA A 989 0.84 -72.26 1.94
CA ALA A 989 -0.05 -72.74 0.91
C ALA A 989 -1.32 -71.90 0.76
N ALA A 990 -1.71 -71.71 -0.49
CA ALA A 990 -3.08 -71.38 -0.86
C ALA A 990 -4.01 -72.51 -0.40
N ALA A 991 -4.79 -72.25 0.64
CA ALA A 991 -6.00 -72.99 0.95
C ALA A 991 -6.91 -72.09 1.78
N LEU A 992 -7.98 -71.59 1.16
CA LEU A 992 -9.35 -71.52 1.70
C LEU A 992 -10.18 -70.60 0.79
N ASP A 993 -10.70 -71.18 -0.29
CA ASP A 993 -11.92 -70.71 -0.95
C ASP A 993 -12.84 -71.93 -1.12
N ALA A 994 -13.83 -72.03 -0.24
CA ALA A 994 -15.05 -72.80 -0.47
C ALA A 994 -16.20 -72.09 0.27
N PRO A 995 -17.31 -71.75 -0.41
CA PRO A 995 -18.31 -70.85 0.14
C PRO A 995 -19.28 -71.56 1.08
N ARG A 996 -19.60 -70.91 2.20
CA ARG A 996 -20.89 -71.01 2.89
C ARG A 996 -21.29 -69.67 3.49
#